data_AF-A0AA94EXJ3-F1
#
_entry.id   AF-A0AA94EXJ3-F1
#
_cell.length_a   1.000
_cell.length_b   1.000
_cell.length_c   1.000
_cell.angle_alpha   90.00
_cell.angle_beta   90.00
_cell.angle_gamma   90.00
#
_symmetry.space_group_name_H-M   'P 1'
#
loop_
_entity.id
_entity.type
_entity.pdbx_description
1 polymer ?
#
loop_
_entity_poly.entity_id
_entity_poly.type
_entity_poly.pdbx_seq_one_letter_code
_entity_poly.pdbx_strand_id
1 'polypeptide(L)'
;MLLVSCFLLACSTTVAQQNFYNGITKVLNNVDLRPTSSPYTYNGDSEAGFPVMVTLNPKVIIKLKSDSYKGFTGKTILNLNITPLHQDGSQDTPFNKILIVENSLTPNSPVYTDLSQIELLNRYGAIIKVNSSTPTVINPNVTLQLDFCAERYYKLSQQLLNVTATPISDPTNNNVQSIVKLAWNKLKGAVKYELQWTWVDSFSADSKVSKTPNQIPFTDRDFDLNNTKVIISNNQYEIPLIYSKGYLLYRVRAIGKFIGKPEETDVKKDFFGDWNTGNLIKNTVQDWTFFPISESPSLADMNWDFKASYAEEGKKKEVVSFFDGSLRNRQTVTKINTENNTIVGETIYDAQGRAAIEVLPSPTANSFLRYFKGFNRNLNNTQFSNLDFDFDKTDDYCKSELGGMINTSGSSKYYSSNNDIVTPFRSFIPNAFNYPYSQTEYTADNTGRILRKSGVGTEHRLDSGHEMKYFYGDPQQSELNRLFGYEAGYSNFYKKNTVVDPNGQVSVSYVDNAGKTIATGLSGSSPNIVIDGVSYPILQPLEDENTASLHKNLGFDLLNKQNQTDTDTPLDNNKLETSYNFKTFKDVLSVNSVLGVTDKTAKYNFLYKVENNASFTPTVCPKTYPFVYDLNIELKDQCNTDKIFTTGNVLIQKMKIGPTPFEIEVPILPKDLQLEIGDHKLSKILKVNKESLEGFADDYVANLRSCVKQQDFEPQININCNTTCAECEASVGTLSNFILTNLNGIYQVPTDKLIDGSSYFVVNPNTLLVSINASALPTDVNVNYGMSIADVELKKYVESLKKEWEVLNKACEYICGKGLASSCDINEQVLLDDVSPNGQYGGVDSKSTDWTLSVFNTGNGLVKTANPTFPGALVVGDMHWKNPIEPYKNL
;
A
#
# COMPACT_ATOMS: atom_id res chain seq x y z
N MET A 1 -38.41 -46.23 20.21
CA MET A 1 -38.34 -46.65 18.79
C MET A 1 -36.97 -46.24 18.25
N LEU A 2 -36.01 -47.18 18.25
CA LEU A 2 -34.65 -46.94 17.76
C LEU A 2 -34.59 -47.25 16.26
N LEU A 3 -34.16 -46.28 15.46
CA LEU A 3 -33.74 -46.45 14.07
C LEU A 3 -32.21 -46.38 14.05
N VAL A 4 -31.58 -47.50 13.69
CA VAL A 4 -30.12 -47.63 13.56
C VAL A 4 -29.72 -47.22 12.14
N SER A 5 -29.01 -46.11 12.01
CA SER A 5 -28.41 -45.64 10.76
C SER A 5 -26.98 -46.18 10.61
N CYS A 6 -26.72 -46.90 9.51
CA CYS A 6 -25.38 -47.28 9.07
C CYS A 6 -24.59 -46.04 8.61
N PHE A 7 -23.44 -45.78 9.25
CA PHE A 7 -22.43 -44.83 8.76
C PHE A 7 -21.39 -45.59 7.91
N LEU A 8 -21.42 -45.36 6.59
CA LEU A 8 -20.32 -45.72 5.68
C LEU A 8 -19.29 -44.59 5.72
N LEU A 9 -18.14 -44.85 6.36
CA LEU A 9 -16.95 -44.03 6.26
C LEU A 9 -16.32 -44.21 4.87
N ALA A 10 -16.59 -43.28 3.95
CA ALA A 10 -15.84 -43.14 2.71
C ALA A 10 -14.56 -42.34 2.99
N CYS A 11 -13.45 -43.06 3.21
CA CYS A 11 -12.12 -42.46 3.18
C CYS A 11 -11.72 -42.27 1.70
N SER A 12 -11.75 -41.03 1.23
CA SER A 12 -11.35 -40.63 -0.13
C SER A 12 -9.83 -40.68 -0.28
N THR A 13 -9.28 -41.88 -0.45
CA THR A 13 -7.94 -42.04 -1.02
C THR A 13 -8.06 -41.91 -2.53
N THR A 14 -7.48 -40.84 -3.07
CA THR A 14 -7.32 -40.64 -4.52
C THR A 14 -6.21 -41.56 -5.02
N VAL A 15 -6.55 -42.84 -5.17
CA VAL A 15 -5.76 -43.78 -5.95
C VAL A 15 -6.14 -43.55 -7.41
N ALA A 16 -5.19 -43.16 -8.26
CA ALA A 16 -5.37 -43.16 -9.70
C ALA A 16 -6.05 -44.48 -10.09
N GLN A 17 -7.27 -44.41 -10.62
CA GLN A 17 -8.09 -45.58 -10.90
C GLN A 17 -7.41 -46.42 -11.99
N GLN A 18 -6.51 -47.32 -11.58
CA GLN A 18 -5.98 -48.38 -12.42
C GLN A 18 -7.19 -49.21 -12.89
N ASN A 19 -7.21 -49.58 -14.16
CA ASN A 19 -8.31 -50.35 -14.75
C ASN A 19 -8.29 -51.80 -14.22
N PHE A 20 -8.61 -51.98 -12.94
CA PHE A 20 -8.72 -53.28 -12.33
C PHE A 20 -10.03 -53.92 -12.76
N TYR A 21 -9.90 -55.01 -13.52
CA TYR A 21 -10.99 -55.92 -13.80
C TYR A 21 -11.04 -56.95 -12.68
N ASN A 22 -12.20 -57.05 -12.03
CA ASN A 22 -12.50 -58.13 -11.11
C ASN A 22 -13.43 -59.11 -11.80
N GLY A 23 -13.02 -60.38 -11.84
CA GLY A 23 -13.82 -61.45 -12.41
C GLY A 23 -14.96 -61.89 -11.49
N ILE A 24 -15.69 -62.93 -11.92
CA ILE A 24 -16.77 -63.50 -11.11
C ILE A 24 -16.19 -64.08 -9.83
N THR A 25 -16.62 -63.60 -8.66
CA THR A 25 -16.26 -64.23 -7.39
C THR A 25 -17.03 -65.55 -7.22
N LYS A 26 -16.33 -66.63 -6.86
CA LYS A 26 -16.95 -67.91 -6.47
C LYS A 26 -16.75 -68.16 -4.98
N VAL A 27 -17.83 -68.36 -4.24
CA VAL A 27 -17.80 -68.66 -2.81
C VAL A 27 -18.20 -70.11 -2.61
N LEU A 28 -17.35 -70.87 -1.92
CA LEU A 28 -17.61 -72.23 -1.46
C LEU A 28 -17.99 -72.15 0.04
N ASN A 29 -19.17 -72.65 0.38
CA ASN A 29 -19.70 -72.60 1.74
C ASN A 29 -19.17 -73.77 2.56
N ASN A 30 -19.40 -73.76 3.88
CA ASN A 30 -18.96 -74.80 4.80
C ASN A 30 -19.30 -76.26 4.39
N VAL A 31 -20.35 -76.47 3.59
CA VAL A 31 -20.71 -77.79 3.04
C VAL A 31 -19.75 -78.22 1.92
N ASP A 32 -19.36 -77.28 1.05
CA ASP A 32 -18.45 -77.47 -0.08
C ASP A 32 -16.98 -77.67 0.36
N LEU A 33 -16.67 -77.28 1.60
CA LEU A 33 -15.32 -77.36 2.16
C LEU A 33 -15.00 -78.70 2.83
N ARG A 34 -15.87 -79.70 2.69
CA ARG A 34 -15.60 -81.07 3.15
C ARG A 34 -14.65 -81.78 2.18
N PRO A 35 -13.88 -82.79 2.62
CA PRO A 35 -13.06 -83.59 1.71
C PRO A 35 -13.95 -84.27 0.65
N THR A 36 -13.69 -83.99 -0.62
CA THR A 36 -14.45 -84.55 -1.75
C THR A 36 -13.51 -85.17 -2.79
N SER A 37 -14.01 -86.16 -3.53
CA SER A 37 -13.28 -86.73 -4.69
C SER A 37 -13.30 -85.79 -5.90
N SER A 38 -14.39 -85.01 -6.06
CA SER A 38 -14.59 -84.09 -7.18
C SER A 38 -13.99 -82.72 -6.92
N PRO A 39 -13.12 -82.20 -7.81
CA PRO A 39 -12.54 -80.88 -7.68
C PRO A 39 -13.52 -79.76 -8.12
N TYR A 40 -13.36 -78.57 -7.55
CA TYR A 40 -14.06 -77.36 -7.95
C TYR A 40 -13.23 -76.59 -8.98
N THR A 41 -13.76 -76.43 -10.20
CA THR A 41 -13.14 -75.58 -11.22
C THR A 41 -13.62 -74.13 -11.07
N TYR A 42 -12.69 -73.19 -11.12
CA TYR A 42 -12.93 -71.76 -11.12
C TYR A 42 -12.26 -71.12 -12.33
N ASN A 43 -13.08 -70.67 -13.28
CA ASN A 43 -12.64 -69.84 -14.39
C ASN A 43 -12.88 -68.38 -13.98
N GLY A 44 -11.81 -67.72 -13.53
CA GLY A 44 -11.90 -66.39 -12.93
C GLY A 44 -12.14 -65.30 -13.96
N ASP A 45 -11.57 -65.43 -15.16
CA ASP A 45 -11.80 -64.51 -16.26
C ASP A 45 -12.98 -64.95 -17.14
N SER A 46 -14.15 -64.35 -16.92
CA SER A 46 -15.35 -64.61 -17.74
C SER A 46 -15.27 -64.00 -19.14
N GLU A 47 -14.29 -63.13 -19.40
CA GLU A 47 -14.05 -62.51 -20.71
C GLU A 47 -12.86 -63.14 -21.45
N ALA A 48 -12.33 -64.28 -20.98
CA ALA A 48 -11.24 -64.99 -21.64
C ALA A 48 -11.60 -65.28 -23.11
N GLY A 49 -10.86 -64.68 -24.05
CA GLY A 49 -11.08 -64.83 -25.50
C GLY A 49 -11.87 -63.70 -26.18
N PHE A 50 -12.27 -62.64 -25.47
CA PHE A 50 -12.85 -61.45 -26.14
C PHE A 50 -11.84 -60.84 -27.12
N PRO A 51 -12.21 -60.64 -28.40
CA PRO A 51 -11.32 -59.99 -29.35
C PRO A 51 -11.14 -58.53 -28.94
N VAL A 52 -9.88 -58.08 -28.92
CA VAL A 52 -9.46 -56.68 -28.71
C VAL A 52 -9.40 -56.18 -27.25
N MET A 53 -8.73 -56.94 -26.37
CA MET A 53 -8.35 -56.49 -25.02
C MET A 53 -6.94 -56.98 -24.64
N VAL A 54 -6.28 -56.26 -23.72
CA VAL A 54 -4.97 -56.63 -23.15
C VAL A 54 -5.14 -56.78 -21.66
N THR A 55 -4.70 -57.92 -21.12
CA THR A 55 -4.72 -58.20 -19.68
C THR A 55 -3.29 -58.27 -19.18
N LEU A 56 -2.96 -57.47 -18.17
CA LEU A 56 -1.66 -57.47 -17.49
C LEU A 56 -1.85 -57.95 -16.05
N ASN A 57 -0.80 -58.57 -15.50
CA ASN A 57 -0.73 -59.03 -14.12
C ASN A 57 -1.99 -59.79 -13.62
N PRO A 58 -2.54 -60.77 -14.40
CA PRO A 58 -3.73 -61.49 -13.99
C PRO A 58 -3.41 -62.33 -12.75
N LYS A 59 -4.24 -62.22 -11.71
CA LYS A 59 -4.08 -62.99 -10.48
C LYS A 59 -5.39 -63.60 -10.00
N VAL A 60 -5.30 -64.83 -9.53
CA VAL A 60 -6.39 -65.51 -8.83
C VAL A 60 -6.07 -65.50 -7.34
N ILE A 61 -7.00 -65.02 -6.52
CA ILE A 61 -6.83 -64.94 -5.07
C ILE A 61 -7.79 -65.93 -4.42
N ILE A 62 -7.24 -66.84 -3.61
CA ILE A 62 -7.99 -67.84 -2.87
C ILE A 62 -7.95 -67.43 -1.40
N LYS A 63 -9.11 -67.13 -0.81
CA LYS A 63 -9.26 -66.56 0.53
C LYS A 63 -10.12 -67.47 1.39
N LEU A 64 -9.57 -68.03 2.46
CA LEU A 64 -10.35 -68.62 3.54
C LEU A 64 -10.72 -67.51 4.52
N LYS A 65 -12.02 -67.30 4.73
CA LYS A 65 -12.57 -66.23 5.57
C LYS A 65 -13.44 -66.80 6.68
N SER A 66 -13.33 -66.26 7.88
CA SER A 66 -14.30 -66.46 8.96
C SER A 66 -15.02 -65.16 9.30
N ASP A 67 -16.34 -65.17 9.34
CA ASP A 67 -17.15 -64.03 9.76
C ASP A 67 -17.13 -63.87 11.29
N SER A 68 -16.24 -63.00 11.78
CA SER A 68 -16.06 -62.72 13.20
C SER A 68 -17.22 -61.95 13.82
N TYR A 69 -17.94 -61.13 13.04
CA TYR A 69 -19.12 -60.39 13.49
C TYR A 69 -20.32 -61.32 13.77
N LYS A 70 -20.35 -62.50 13.15
CA LYS A 70 -21.34 -63.56 13.42
C LYS A 70 -20.91 -64.54 14.53
N GLY A 71 -19.87 -64.22 15.30
CA GLY A 71 -19.48 -64.97 16.49
C GLY A 71 -18.75 -66.29 16.22
N PHE A 72 -17.92 -66.37 15.17
CA PHE A 72 -17.05 -67.52 14.98
C PHE A 72 -16.00 -67.62 16.11
N THR A 73 -16.01 -68.70 16.87
CA THR A 73 -14.96 -69.04 17.85
C THR A 73 -14.45 -70.46 17.53
N GLY A 74 -13.15 -70.60 17.28
CA GLY A 74 -12.52 -71.88 16.92
C GLY A 74 -11.42 -71.76 15.87
N LYS A 75 -10.82 -72.89 15.50
CA LYS A 75 -9.76 -73.01 14.49
C LYS A 75 -10.22 -73.89 13.34
N THR A 76 -10.14 -73.38 12.11
CA THR A 76 -10.38 -74.14 10.89
C THR A 76 -9.10 -74.19 10.06
N ILE A 77 -8.62 -75.41 9.79
CA ILE A 77 -7.47 -75.70 8.93
C ILE A 77 -7.99 -76.40 7.69
N LEU A 78 -7.66 -75.86 6.52
CA LEU A 78 -8.06 -76.40 5.22
C LEU A 78 -6.80 -76.73 4.41
N ASN A 79 -6.64 -78.00 4.05
CA ASN A 79 -5.56 -78.45 3.16
C ASN A 79 -6.12 -78.62 1.74
N LEU A 80 -5.66 -77.75 0.84
CA LEU A 80 -6.12 -77.66 -0.54
C LEU A 80 -5.05 -78.20 -1.49
N ASN A 81 -5.45 -79.01 -2.48
CA ASN A 81 -4.67 -79.22 -3.68
C ASN A 81 -5.17 -78.23 -4.75
N ILE A 82 -4.27 -77.35 -5.20
CA ILE A 82 -4.58 -76.25 -6.11
C ILE A 82 -3.84 -76.51 -7.42
N THR A 83 -4.59 -76.59 -8.52
CA THR A 83 -4.05 -76.62 -9.89
C THR A 83 -4.37 -75.29 -10.56
N PRO A 84 -3.39 -74.38 -10.75
CA PRO A 84 -3.63 -73.12 -11.45
C PRO A 84 -3.98 -73.34 -12.93
N LEU A 85 -4.73 -72.40 -13.53
CA LEU A 85 -5.09 -72.42 -14.94
C LEU A 85 -4.44 -71.26 -15.70
N HIS A 86 -3.92 -71.57 -16.89
CA HIS A 86 -3.48 -70.59 -17.88
C HIS A 86 -4.68 -69.93 -18.60
N GLN A 87 -4.42 -68.92 -19.42
CA GLN A 87 -5.45 -68.16 -20.13
C GLN A 87 -6.29 -69.02 -21.09
N ASP A 88 -5.67 -70.04 -21.69
CA ASP A 88 -6.30 -71.00 -22.61
C ASP A 88 -7.04 -72.13 -21.88
N GLY A 89 -7.07 -72.10 -20.54
CA GLY A 89 -7.66 -73.15 -19.70
C GLY A 89 -6.77 -74.37 -19.50
N SER A 90 -5.55 -74.39 -20.03
CA SER A 90 -4.58 -75.46 -19.74
C SER A 90 -4.16 -75.44 -18.27
N GLN A 91 -3.91 -76.63 -17.73
CA GLN A 91 -3.55 -76.83 -16.32
C GLN A 91 -2.05 -76.66 -16.12
N ASP A 92 -1.69 -75.92 -15.08
CA ASP A 92 -0.31 -75.80 -14.60
C ASP A 92 -0.02 -76.84 -13.49
N THR A 93 1.21 -76.86 -12.99
CA THR A 93 1.68 -77.81 -11.97
C THR A 93 0.85 -77.69 -10.68
N PRO A 94 0.20 -78.78 -10.21
CA PRO A 94 -0.58 -78.77 -8.99
C PRO A 94 0.33 -78.73 -7.74
N PHE A 95 -0.14 -78.08 -6.68
CA PHE A 95 0.55 -78.04 -5.39
C PHE A 95 -0.41 -78.00 -4.21
N ASN A 96 0.07 -78.43 -3.04
CA ASN A 96 -0.72 -78.40 -1.81
C ASN A 96 -0.49 -77.10 -1.03
N LYS A 97 -1.57 -76.53 -0.46
CA LYS A 97 -1.51 -75.35 0.40
C LYS A 97 -2.46 -75.50 1.58
N ILE A 98 -1.96 -75.15 2.75
CA ILE A 98 -2.75 -75.07 3.99
C ILE A 98 -3.17 -73.62 4.22
N LEU A 99 -4.48 -73.40 4.40
CA LEU A 99 -5.08 -72.14 4.82
C LEU A 99 -5.69 -72.31 6.21
N ILE A 100 -5.51 -71.32 7.09
CA ILE A 100 -5.90 -71.40 8.51
C ILE A 100 -6.64 -70.14 8.91
N VAL A 101 -7.86 -70.28 9.42
CA VAL A 101 -8.57 -69.21 10.14
C VAL A 101 -8.78 -69.64 11.58
N GLU A 102 -8.50 -68.75 12.52
CA GLU A 102 -8.54 -69.03 13.95
C GLU A 102 -9.06 -67.81 14.70
N ASN A 103 -10.08 -68.01 15.51
CA ASN A 103 -10.53 -67.03 16.49
C ASN A 103 -10.58 -67.72 17.85
N SER A 104 -9.49 -67.63 18.59
CA SER A 104 -9.33 -68.22 19.92
C SER A 104 -9.25 -67.13 20.98
N LEU A 105 -10.21 -67.14 21.92
CA LEU A 105 -10.30 -66.18 23.03
C LEU A 105 -9.65 -66.73 24.31
N THR A 106 -8.50 -67.39 24.20
CA THR A 106 -7.77 -67.89 25.38
C THR A 106 -7.14 -66.72 26.16
N PRO A 107 -7.34 -66.62 27.50
CA PRO A 107 -7.01 -65.43 28.31
C PRO A 107 -5.57 -64.90 28.21
N ASN A 108 -4.60 -65.72 27.81
CA ASN A 108 -3.16 -65.37 27.81
C ASN A 108 -2.48 -65.38 26.42
N SER A 109 -3.20 -65.71 25.34
CA SER A 109 -2.67 -65.66 23.97
C SER A 109 -3.81 -65.67 22.94
N PRO A 110 -4.56 -64.57 22.79
CA PRO A 110 -5.64 -64.53 21.81
C PRO A 110 -5.05 -64.55 20.39
N VAL A 111 -5.46 -65.54 19.58
CA VAL A 111 -5.10 -65.62 18.16
C VAL A 111 -6.33 -65.24 17.36
N TYR A 112 -6.21 -64.16 16.60
CA TYR A 112 -7.24 -63.66 15.70
C TYR A 112 -6.69 -63.62 14.28
N THR A 113 -7.12 -64.59 13.47
CA THR A 113 -6.80 -64.71 12.04
C THR A 113 -8.11 -65.02 11.32
N ASP A 114 -8.80 -63.96 10.90
CA ASP A 114 -10.10 -64.04 10.23
C ASP A 114 -10.00 -64.20 8.70
N LEU A 115 -8.80 -64.03 8.15
CA LEU A 115 -8.49 -64.17 6.73
C LEU A 115 -7.14 -64.88 6.53
N SER A 116 -7.14 -65.94 5.73
CA SER A 116 -5.92 -66.58 5.22
C SER A 116 -6.03 -66.71 3.70
N GLN A 117 -5.02 -66.23 2.97
CA GLN A 117 -5.10 -66.14 1.52
C GLN A 117 -3.83 -66.59 0.80
N ILE A 118 -3.98 -67.01 -0.46
CA ILE A 118 -2.91 -67.23 -1.41
C ILE A 118 -3.23 -66.54 -2.74
N GLU A 119 -2.23 -65.90 -3.32
CA GLU A 119 -2.31 -65.29 -4.65
C GLU A 119 -1.59 -66.17 -5.67
N LEU A 120 -2.27 -66.50 -6.76
CA LEU A 120 -1.71 -67.16 -7.94
C LEU A 120 -1.41 -66.10 -8.99
N LEU A 121 -0.13 -65.76 -9.15
CA LEU A 121 0.31 -64.73 -10.10
C LEU A 121 0.34 -65.28 -11.53
N ASN A 122 -0.04 -64.45 -12.50
CA ASN A 122 -0.12 -64.77 -13.93
C ASN A 122 -1.04 -65.96 -14.24
N ARG A 123 -2.17 -66.09 -13.55
CA ARG A 123 -3.13 -67.18 -13.72
C ARG A 123 -4.56 -66.63 -13.88
N TYR A 124 -5.38 -67.34 -14.65
CA TYR A 124 -6.73 -66.92 -15.06
C TYR A 124 -7.85 -67.74 -14.42
N GLY A 125 -7.48 -68.83 -13.74
CA GLY A 125 -8.38 -69.69 -13.00
C GLY A 125 -7.62 -70.64 -12.07
N ALA A 126 -8.36 -71.47 -11.35
CA ALA A 126 -7.81 -72.53 -10.51
C ALA A 126 -8.79 -73.69 -10.40
N ILE A 127 -8.26 -74.90 -10.32
CA ILE A 127 -8.98 -76.10 -9.91
C ILE A 127 -8.59 -76.39 -8.47
N ILE A 128 -9.59 -76.52 -7.59
CA ILE A 128 -9.38 -76.66 -6.15
C ILE A 128 -10.01 -77.95 -5.68
N LYS A 129 -9.20 -78.78 -5.04
CA LYS A 129 -9.64 -80.00 -4.37
C LYS A 129 -9.33 -79.89 -2.88
N VAL A 130 -10.32 -80.14 -2.04
CA VAL A 130 -10.11 -80.21 -0.59
C VAL A 130 -9.56 -81.60 -0.25
N ASN A 131 -8.31 -81.67 0.18
CA ASN A 131 -7.68 -82.92 0.61
C ASN A 131 -8.14 -83.30 2.02
N SER A 132 -8.14 -82.33 2.94
CA SER A 132 -8.57 -82.53 4.33
C SER A 132 -9.03 -81.22 4.96
N SER A 133 -9.97 -81.30 5.92
CA SER A 133 -10.41 -80.18 6.73
C SER A 133 -10.39 -80.54 8.22
N THR A 134 -10.03 -79.60 9.08
CA THR A 134 -10.08 -79.76 10.54
C THR A 134 -10.75 -78.52 11.15
N PRO A 135 -11.88 -78.65 11.86
CA PRO A 135 -12.65 -79.88 12.15
C PRO A 135 -13.40 -80.44 10.92
N THR A 136 -13.86 -81.70 11.00
CA THR A 136 -14.60 -82.38 9.93
C THR A 136 -15.93 -81.69 9.59
N VAL A 137 -16.57 -81.05 10.59
CA VAL A 137 -17.75 -80.20 10.42
C VAL A 137 -17.29 -78.74 10.49
N ILE A 138 -17.20 -78.09 9.34
CA ILE A 138 -16.77 -76.69 9.25
C ILE A 138 -17.93 -75.77 9.68
N ASN A 139 -17.59 -74.75 10.48
CA ASN A 139 -18.54 -73.75 10.94
C ASN A 139 -19.18 -73.02 9.75
N PRO A 140 -20.52 -72.79 9.74
CA PRO A 140 -21.21 -72.09 8.65
C PRO A 140 -20.70 -70.68 8.36
N ASN A 141 -20.01 -70.05 9.33
CA ASN A 141 -19.41 -68.74 9.18
C ASN A 141 -18.03 -68.77 8.50
N VAL A 142 -17.52 -69.94 8.11
CA VAL A 142 -16.26 -70.10 7.36
C VAL A 142 -16.56 -70.40 5.89
N THR A 143 -15.98 -69.61 5.00
CA THR A 143 -16.15 -69.72 3.55
C THR A 143 -14.81 -69.63 2.82
N LEU A 144 -14.70 -70.30 1.67
CA LEU A 144 -13.56 -70.14 0.76
C LEU A 144 -14.01 -69.30 -0.44
N GLN A 145 -13.42 -68.13 -0.61
CA GLN A 145 -13.71 -67.21 -1.69
C GLN A 145 -12.59 -67.23 -2.74
N LEU A 146 -12.98 -67.35 -4.00
CA LEU A 146 -12.11 -67.31 -5.17
C LEU A 146 -12.41 -66.04 -5.93
N ASP A 147 -11.41 -65.17 -6.01
CA ASP A 147 -11.47 -63.90 -6.73
C ASP A 147 -10.48 -63.92 -7.89
N PHE A 148 -10.80 -63.20 -8.96
CA PHE A 148 -9.88 -62.89 -10.04
C PHE A 148 -9.71 -61.38 -10.13
N CYS A 149 -8.47 -60.93 -10.27
CA CYS A 149 -8.13 -59.53 -10.42
C CYS A 149 -7.05 -59.39 -11.51
N ALA A 150 -7.22 -58.45 -12.43
CA ALA A 150 -6.22 -58.15 -13.44
C ALA A 150 -6.30 -56.69 -13.88
N GLU A 151 -5.21 -56.16 -14.43
CA GLU A 151 -5.24 -54.86 -15.11
C GLU A 151 -5.71 -55.07 -16.55
N ARG A 152 -6.81 -54.41 -16.94
CA ARG A 152 -7.44 -54.60 -18.24
C ARG A 152 -7.53 -53.33 -19.05
N TYR A 153 -7.03 -53.39 -20.28
CA TYR A 153 -7.15 -52.30 -21.25
C TYR A 153 -7.95 -52.77 -22.47
N TYR A 154 -8.89 -51.94 -22.88
CA TYR A 154 -9.72 -52.17 -24.06
C TYR A 154 -9.32 -51.18 -25.16
N LYS A 155 -9.42 -51.58 -26.43
CA LYS A 155 -9.17 -50.66 -27.54
C LYS A 155 -10.15 -49.49 -27.46
N LEU A 156 -9.62 -48.29 -27.62
CA LEU A 156 -10.40 -47.06 -27.53
C LEU A 156 -11.46 -47.01 -28.65
N SER A 157 -12.71 -46.74 -28.28
CA SER A 157 -13.77 -46.46 -29.24
C SER A 157 -13.49 -45.18 -30.01
N GLN A 158 -13.70 -45.19 -31.33
CA GLN A 158 -13.59 -44.01 -32.22
C GLN A 158 -14.91 -43.22 -32.30
N GLN A 159 -15.87 -43.49 -31.42
CA GLN A 159 -17.11 -42.71 -31.34
C GLN A 159 -16.81 -41.31 -30.79
N LEU A 160 -17.37 -40.28 -31.43
CA LEU A 160 -17.33 -38.92 -30.92
C LEU A 160 -18.07 -38.80 -29.57
N LEU A 161 -17.46 -38.10 -28.62
CA LEU A 161 -18.07 -37.80 -27.33
C LEU A 161 -19.23 -36.82 -27.48
N ASN A 162 -20.32 -37.05 -26.74
CA ASN A 162 -21.35 -36.03 -26.56
C ASN A 162 -21.12 -35.30 -25.25
N VAL A 163 -20.88 -33.99 -25.32
CA VAL A 163 -20.57 -33.15 -24.15
C VAL A 163 -21.76 -32.24 -23.87
N THR A 164 -22.28 -32.31 -22.66
CA THR A 164 -23.35 -31.44 -22.17
C THR A 164 -22.75 -30.37 -21.27
N ALA A 165 -23.03 -29.10 -21.56
CA ALA A 165 -22.71 -27.97 -20.69
C ALA A 165 -23.96 -27.52 -19.92
N THR A 166 -23.91 -27.57 -18.59
CA THR A 166 -24.99 -27.13 -17.71
C THR A 166 -24.53 -26.00 -16.81
N PRO A 167 -25.21 -24.82 -16.80
CA PRO A 167 -24.87 -23.75 -15.87
C PRO A 167 -25.30 -24.10 -14.45
N ILE A 168 -24.50 -23.68 -13.48
CA ILE A 168 -24.81 -23.69 -12.06
C ILE A 168 -24.87 -22.23 -11.60
N SER A 169 -26.04 -21.84 -11.11
CA SER A 169 -26.32 -20.50 -10.61
C SER A 169 -26.10 -20.40 -9.11
N ASP A 170 -25.64 -19.22 -8.64
CA ASP A 170 -25.55 -18.91 -7.21
C ASP A 170 -26.93 -18.47 -6.68
N PRO A 171 -27.63 -19.31 -5.87
CA PRO A 171 -28.95 -18.96 -5.34
C PRO A 171 -28.89 -17.82 -4.33
N THR A 172 -27.72 -17.53 -3.76
CA THR A 172 -27.51 -16.44 -2.79
C THR A 172 -27.17 -15.10 -3.45
N ASN A 173 -27.03 -15.08 -4.78
CA ASN A 173 -26.70 -13.90 -5.56
C ASN A 173 -27.62 -13.81 -6.79
N ASN A 174 -28.92 -13.67 -6.57
CA ASN A 174 -29.94 -13.48 -7.62
C ASN A 174 -29.91 -14.52 -8.75
N ASN A 175 -29.52 -15.78 -8.45
CA ASN A 175 -29.39 -16.87 -9.43
C ASN A 175 -28.44 -16.57 -10.60
N VAL A 176 -27.41 -15.74 -10.39
CA VAL A 176 -26.38 -15.45 -11.38
C VAL A 176 -25.59 -16.71 -11.72
N GLN A 177 -25.44 -17.00 -13.02
CA GLN A 177 -24.63 -18.14 -13.50
C GLN A 177 -23.17 -17.93 -13.11
N SER A 178 -22.65 -18.83 -12.27
CA SER A 178 -21.32 -18.66 -11.65
C SER A 178 -20.34 -19.77 -12.02
N ILE A 179 -20.84 -20.93 -12.42
CA ILE A 179 -20.04 -22.09 -12.83
C ILE A 179 -20.72 -22.73 -14.04
N VAL A 180 -19.93 -23.25 -14.97
CA VAL A 180 -20.41 -24.19 -15.99
C VAL A 180 -19.84 -25.57 -15.70
N LYS A 181 -20.73 -26.56 -15.68
CA LYS A 181 -20.37 -27.97 -15.53
C LYS A 181 -20.43 -28.64 -16.89
N LEU A 182 -19.29 -29.15 -17.34
CA LEU A 182 -19.17 -29.96 -18.53
C LEU A 182 -19.24 -31.43 -18.13
N ALA A 183 -20.09 -32.23 -18.78
CA ALA A 183 -20.22 -33.66 -18.53
C ALA A 183 -20.36 -34.44 -19.84
N TRP A 184 -19.78 -35.63 -19.90
CA TRP A 184 -19.83 -36.50 -21.08
C TRP A 184 -19.98 -37.99 -20.71
N ASN A 185 -20.37 -38.80 -21.68
CA ASN A 185 -20.49 -40.25 -21.51
C ASN A 185 -19.11 -40.93 -21.50
N LYS A 186 -18.94 -41.98 -20.67
CA LYS A 186 -17.68 -42.75 -20.65
C LYS A 186 -17.56 -43.59 -21.92
N LEU A 187 -16.46 -43.45 -22.66
CA LEU A 187 -16.16 -44.29 -23.81
C LEU A 187 -15.49 -45.60 -23.40
N LYS A 188 -15.80 -46.68 -24.13
CA LYS A 188 -15.10 -47.96 -23.98
C LYS A 188 -13.63 -47.80 -24.34
N GLY A 189 -12.74 -48.30 -23.47
CA GLY A 189 -11.28 -48.18 -23.63
C GLY A 189 -10.69 -46.84 -23.21
N ALA A 190 -11.49 -45.86 -22.78
CA ALA A 190 -11.00 -44.60 -22.24
C ALA A 190 -10.48 -44.78 -20.80
N VAL A 191 -9.23 -44.40 -20.58
CA VAL A 191 -8.58 -44.40 -19.26
C VAL A 191 -8.64 -43.01 -18.63
N LYS A 192 -8.41 -41.97 -19.44
CA LYS A 192 -8.47 -40.57 -19.05
C LYS A 192 -9.17 -39.76 -20.15
N TYR A 193 -9.43 -38.49 -19.88
CA TYR A 193 -9.96 -37.52 -20.83
C TYR A 193 -9.08 -36.29 -20.82
N GLU A 194 -8.85 -35.73 -22.00
CA GLU A 194 -8.25 -34.41 -22.16
C GLU A 194 -9.36 -33.42 -22.49
N LEU A 195 -9.53 -32.45 -21.59
CA LEU A 195 -10.44 -31.32 -21.75
C LEU A 195 -9.60 -30.08 -22.02
N GLN A 196 -10.00 -29.33 -23.04
CA GLN A 196 -9.43 -28.03 -23.35
C GLN A 196 -10.55 -26.99 -23.49
N TRP A 197 -10.31 -25.78 -23.03
CA TRP A 197 -11.25 -24.67 -23.21
C TRP A 197 -10.53 -23.33 -23.34
N THR A 198 -11.24 -22.36 -23.91
CA THR A 198 -10.80 -20.96 -24.00
C THR A 198 -12.03 -20.06 -23.98
N TRP A 199 -11.84 -18.81 -23.57
CA TRP A 199 -12.89 -17.78 -23.59
C TRP A 199 -12.60 -16.79 -24.70
N VAL A 200 -13.66 -16.44 -25.44
CA VAL A 200 -13.62 -15.45 -26.51
C VAL A 200 -14.67 -14.39 -26.22
N ASP A 201 -14.28 -13.13 -26.25
CA ASP A 201 -15.19 -12.03 -25.98
C ASP A 201 -16.22 -11.83 -27.11
N SER A 202 -17.37 -11.25 -26.78
CA SER A 202 -18.40 -10.89 -27.76
C SER A 202 -18.51 -9.37 -27.95
N PHE A 203 -17.48 -8.58 -27.66
CA PHE A 203 -17.55 -7.13 -27.76
C PHE A 203 -17.61 -6.68 -29.23
N SER A 204 -18.42 -5.66 -29.48
CA SER A 204 -18.46 -4.94 -30.75
C SER A 204 -17.93 -3.51 -30.57
N ALA A 205 -17.67 -2.81 -31.66
CA ALA A 205 -17.28 -1.40 -31.61
C ALA A 205 -18.37 -0.51 -30.97
N ASP A 206 -19.62 -0.96 -31.03
CA ASP A 206 -20.73 -0.39 -30.24
C ASP A 206 -20.90 -1.20 -28.95
N SER A 207 -20.72 -0.55 -27.80
CA SER A 207 -20.85 -1.20 -26.48
C SER A 207 -22.25 -1.76 -26.22
N LYS A 208 -23.27 -1.30 -26.96
CA LYS A 208 -24.67 -1.76 -26.85
C LYS A 208 -24.97 -3.03 -27.66
N VAL A 209 -24.08 -3.44 -28.56
CA VAL A 209 -24.28 -4.60 -29.44
C VAL A 209 -23.22 -5.66 -29.15
N SER A 210 -23.65 -6.90 -28.95
CA SER A 210 -22.76 -8.06 -28.85
C SER A 210 -22.63 -8.74 -30.22
N LYS A 211 -21.42 -9.13 -30.60
CA LYS A 211 -21.19 -9.92 -31.81
C LYS A 211 -21.80 -11.32 -31.65
N THR A 212 -22.44 -11.81 -32.71
CA THR A 212 -22.92 -13.20 -32.76
C THR A 212 -21.78 -14.17 -33.08
N PRO A 213 -21.88 -15.48 -32.76
CA PRO A 213 -20.77 -16.43 -32.92
C PRO A 213 -20.22 -16.54 -34.35
N ASN A 214 -21.06 -16.36 -35.36
CA ASN A 214 -20.68 -16.39 -36.78
C ASN A 214 -19.91 -15.13 -37.24
N GLN A 215 -19.89 -14.06 -36.43
CA GLN A 215 -19.19 -12.81 -36.75
C GLN A 215 -17.78 -12.74 -36.12
N ILE A 216 -17.41 -13.73 -35.32
CA ILE A 216 -16.14 -13.76 -34.59
C ILE A 216 -15.24 -14.81 -35.26
N PRO A 217 -14.22 -14.39 -36.03
CA PRO A 217 -13.25 -15.31 -36.61
C PRO A 217 -12.48 -16.04 -35.50
N PHE A 218 -12.45 -17.36 -35.56
CA PHE A 218 -11.74 -18.19 -34.58
C PHE A 218 -11.40 -19.56 -35.16
N THR A 219 -10.11 -19.77 -35.44
CA THR A 219 -9.57 -20.97 -36.09
C THR A 219 -9.02 -21.97 -35.09
N ASP A 220 -8.69 -23.18 -35.55
CA ASP A 220 -7.97 -24.17 -34.74
C ASP A 220 -6.64 -23.64 -34.19
N ARG A 221 -5.95 -22.80 -34.98
CA ARG A 221 -4.68 -22.20 -34.55
C ARG A 221 -4.88 -21.22 -33.40
N ASP A 222 -5.95 -20.45 -33.42
CA ASP A 222 -6.28 -19.50 -32.35
C ASP A 222 -6.59 -20.25 -31.04
N PHE A 223 -7.34 -21.34 -31.13
CA PHE A 223 -7.61 -22.21 -29.99
C PHE A 223 -6.33 -22.81 -29.41
N ASP A 224 -5.44 -23.33 -30.25
CA ASP A 224 -4.20 -23.98 -29.81
C ASP A 224 -3.24 -23.01 -29.10
N LEU A 225 -3.27 -21.72 -29.46
CA LEU A 225 -2.42 -20.69 -28.85
C LEU A 225 -2.94 -20.19 -27.49
N ASN A 226 -4.25 -20.31 -27.22
CA ASN A 226 -4.88 -19.66 -26.06
C ASN A 226 -5.83 -20.59 -25.26
N ASN A 227 -5.62 -21.91 -25.29
CA ASN A 227 -6.42 -22.84 -24.48
C ASN A 227 -5.81 -23.13 -23.10
N THR A 228 -6.70 -23.36 -22.15
CA THR A 228 -6.39 -24.08 -20.90
C THR A 228 -6.63 -25.56 -21.12
N LYS A 229 -5.72 -26.41 -20.63
CA LYS A 229 -5.75 -27.87 -20.82
C LYS A 229 -5.68 -28.59 -19.48
N VAL A 230 -6.54 -29.59 -19.28
CA VAL A 230 -6.50 -30.51 -18.14
C VAL A 230 -6.67 -31.96 -18.59
N ILE A 231 -6.04 -32.88 -17.86
CA ILE A 231 -6.21 -34.32 -18.06
C ILE A 231 -6.84 -34.90 -16.79
N ILE A 232 -8.02 -35.49 -16.93
CA ILE A 232 -8.83 -35.99 -15.82
C ILE A 232 -9.32 -37.42 -16.07
N SER A 233 -9.47 -38.21 -15.01
CA SER A 233 -10.06 -39.56 -15.10
C SER A 233 -11.58 -39.54 -15.01
N ASN A 234 -12.14 -38.48 -14.41
CA ASN A 234 -13.58 -38.25 -14.31
C ASN A 234 -14.18 -37.84 -15.65
N ASN A 235 -15.48 -38.06 -15.81
CA ASN A 235 -16.26 -37.70 -17.00
C ASN A 235 -17.04 -36.37 -16.86
N GLN A 236 -16.65 -35.56 -15.87
CA GLN A 236 -17.23 -34.24 -15.63
C GLN A 236 -16.17 -33.28 -15.08
N TYR A 237 -16.31 -31.99 -15.37
CA TYR A 237 -15.44 -30.93 -14.90
C TYR A 237 -16.20 -29.62 -14.74
N GLU A 238 -15.88 -28.85 -13.70
CA GLU A 238 -16.51 -27.56 -13.40
C GLU A 238 -15.53 -26.42 -13.69
N ILE A 239 -15.98 -25.42 -14.44
CA ILE A 239 -15.21 -24.22 -14.80
C ILE A 239 -15.95 -23.02 -14.22
N PRO A 240 -15.31 -22.19 -13.37
CA PRO A 240 -15.94 -20.98 -12.86
C PRO A 240 -16.10 -19.97 -13.99
N LEU A 241 -17.23 -19.27 -14.00
CA LEU A 241 -17.57 -18.26 -15.01
C LEU A 241 -17.07 -16.87 -14.59
N ILE A 242 -15.76 -16.76 -14.32
CA ILE A 242 -15.10 -15.47 -14.05
C ILE A 242 -14.57 -14.92 -15.36
N TYR A 243 -15.51 -14.56 -16.23
CA TYR A 243 -15.27 -14.00 -17.56
C TYR A 243 -16.26 -12.88 -17.84
N SER A 244 -15.88 -11.94 -18.71
CA SER A 244 -16.82 -10.97 -19.28
C SER A 244 -17.75 -11.64 -20.29
N LYS A 245 -18.73 -10.88 -20.84
CA LYS A 245 -19.63 -11.38 -21.88
C LYS A 245 -18.87 -11.97 -23.06
N GLY A 246 -19.30 -13.15 -23.52
CA GLY A 246 -18.58 -13.87 -24.57
C GLY A 246 -19.03 -15.32 -24.71
N TYR A 247 -18.13 -16.15 -25.21
CA TYR A 247 -18.34 -17.56 -25.48
C TYR A 247 -17.20 -18.39 -24.87
N LEU A 248 -17.57 -19.41 -24.09
CA LEU A 248 -16.62 -20.41 -23.63
C LEU A 248 -16.58 -21.53 -24.66
N LEU A 249 -15.51 -21.58 -25.45
CA LEU A 249 -15.24 -22.66 -26.39
C LEU A 249 -14.59 -23.82 -25.64
N TYR A 250 -15.00 -25.05 -25.91
CA TYR A 250 -14.40 -26.23 -25.29
C TYR A 250 -14.36 -27.42 -26.24
N ARG A 251 -13.39 -28.31 -26.03
CA ARG A 251 -13.30 -29.62 -26.68
C ARG A 251 -12.80 -30.70 -25.71
N VAL A 252 -13.30 -31.91 -25.89
CA VAL A 252 -12.95 -33.09 -25.09
C VAL A 252 -12.59 -34.24 -26.01
N ARG A 253 -11.52 -34.97 -25.68
CA ARG A 253 -11.18 -36.26 -26.29
C ARG A 253 -10.86 -37.30 -25.24
N ALA A 254 -11.13 -38.55 -25.57
CA ALA A 254 -10.74 -39.67 -24.72
C ALA A 254 -9.26 -40.05 -24.95
N ILE A 255 -8.60 -40.48 -23.89
CA ILE A 255 -7.25 -41.03 -23.91
C ILE A 255 -7.34 -42.49 -23.48
N GLY A 256 -7.01 -43.38 -24.41
CA GLY A 256 -6.86 -44.82 -24.18
C GLY A 256 -5.40 -45.22 -24.15
N LYS A 257 -5.15 -46.53 -24.19
CA LYS A 257 -3.81 -47.10 -24.42
C LYS A 257 -3.69 -47.60 -25.85
N PHE A 258 -2.46 -47.64 -26.37
CA PHE A 258 -2.21 -48.12 -27.72
C PHE A 258 -2.39 -49.65 -27.81
N ILE A 259 -3.51 -50.08 -28.40
CA ILE A 259 -3.88 -51.49 -28.57
C ILE A 259 -4.13 -51.76 -30.04
N GLY A 260 -3.15 -52.40 -30.69
CA GLY A 260 -3.16 -52.78 -32.10
C GLY A 260 -3.22 -54.30 -32.26
N LYS A 261 -2.48 -54.82 -33.23
CA LYS A 261 -2.15 -56.27 -33.26
C LYS A 261 -1.26 -56.61 -32.05
N PRO A 262 -1.14 -57.90 -31.65
CA PRO A 262 -0.32 -58.29 -30.50
C PRO A 262 1.13 -57.75 -30.56
N GLU A 263 1.73 -57.71 -31.75
CA GLU A 263 3.10 -57.23 -31.99
C GLU A 263 3.25 -55.70 -31.92
N GLU A 264 2.15 -54.96 -32.07
CA GLU A 264 2.13 -53.48 -32.11
C GLU A 264 1.61 -52.87 -30.80
N THR A 265 1.02 -53.69 -29.93
CA THR A 265 0.37 -53.24 -28.70
C THR A 265 1.40 -52.73 -27.69
N ASP A 266 1.23 -51.49 -27.25
CA ASP A 266 2.10 -50.84 -26.26
C ASP A 266 1.24 -50.08 -25.24
N VAL A 267 0.93 -50.78 -24.15
CA VAL A 267 0.13 -50.27 -23.02
C VAL A 267 0.79 -49.12 -22.26
N LYS A 268 2.09 -48.87 -22.49
CA LYS A 268 2.80 -47.71 -21.90
C LYS A 268 2.52 -46.43 -22.68
N LYS A 269 2.18 -46.53 -23.98
CA LYS A 269 1.85 -45.38 -24.83
C LYS A 269 0.38 -45.02 -24.73
N ASP A 270 0.14 -43.72 -24.61
CA ASP A 270 -1.21 -43.15 -24.67
C ASP A 270 -1.68 -43.07 -26.12
N PHE A 271 -2.94 -43.42 -26.35
CA PHE A 271 -3.61 -43.28 -27.63
C PHE A 271 -4.72 -42.24 -27.51
N PHE A 272 -4.60 -41.16 -28.29
CA PHE A 272 -5.56 -40.05 -28.29
C PHE A 272 -6.68 -40.33 -29.27
N GLY A 273 -7.93 -40.32 -28.80
CA GLY A 273 -9.10 -40.38 -29.66
C GLY A 273 -9.41 -39.03 -30.33
N ASP A 274 -10.44 -39.04 -31.16
CA ASP A 274 -10.92 -37.84 -31.84
C ASP A 274 -11.53 -36.83 -30.86
N TRP A 275 -11.45 -35.55 -31.21
CA TRP A 275 -12.11 -34.47 -30.49
C TRP A 275 -13.63 -34.53 -30.71
N ASN A 276 -14.43 -34.24 -29.67
CA ASN A 276 -15.89 -34.13 -29.78
C ASN A 276 -16.35 -33.15 -30.87
N THR A 277 -15.53 -32.15 -31.20
CA THR A 277 -15.78 -31.14 -32.23
C THR A 277 -15.56 -31.65 -33.67
N GLY A 278 -15.07 -32.88 -33.85
CA GLY A 278 -14.74 -33.46 -35.16
C GLY A 278 -13.52 -32.81 -35.83
N ASN A 279 -13.33 -33.13 -37.11
CA ASN A 279 -12.17 -32.73 -37.94
C ASN A 279 -12.52 -31.70 -39.03
N LEU A 280 -13.68 -31.04 -38.92
CA LEU A 280 -14.09 -30.00 -39.86
C LEU A 280 -13.28 -28.72 -39.60
N ILE A 281 -12.94 -28.01 -40.68
CA ILE A 281 -12.23 -26.73 -40.62
C ILE A 281 -13.05 -25.72 -39.82
N LYS A 282 -12.44 -25.07 -38.84
CA LYS A 282 -13.06 -24.03 -38.02
C LYS A 282 -12.63 -22.65 -38.50
N ASN A 283 -13.60 -21.79 -38.81
CA ASN A 283 -13.34 -20.41 -39.24
C ASN A 283 -13.89 -19.38 -38.25
N THR A 284 -14.98 -19.70 -37.56
CA THR A 284 -15.67 -18.82 -36.62
C THR A 284 -16.04 -19.53 -35.33
N VAL A 285 -16.37 -18.78 -34.28
CA VAL A 285 -16.87 -19.33 -32.99
C VAL A 285 -18.08 -20.25 -33.20
N GLN A 286 -18.93 -19.99 -34.20
CA GLN A 286 -20.09 -20.83 -34.52
C GLN A 286 -19.74 -22.27 -34.91
N ASP A 287 -18.52 -22.51 -35.42
CA ASP A 287 -18.06 -23.83 -35.84
C ASP A 287 -17.61 -24.69 -34.64
N TRP A 288 -17.52 -24.12 -33.44
CA TRP A 288 -17.09 -24.78 -32.21
C TRP A 288 -18.27 -25.22 -31.32
N THR A 289 -18.02 -26.18 -30.42
CA THR A 289 -18.89 -26.38 -29.27
C THR A 289 -18.62 -25.28 -28.24
N PHE A 290 -19.65 -24.51 -27.90
CA PHE A 290 -19.52 -23.36 -27.02
C PHE A 290 -20.65 -23.26 -26.00
N PHE A 291 -20.37 -22.55 -24.92
CA PHE A 291 -21.35 -22.12 -23.93
C PHE A 291 -21.42 -20.58 -23.92
N PRO A 292 -22.58 -19.95 -24.16
CA PRO A 292 -22.72 -18.50 -24.13
C PRO A 292 -22.61 -17.99 -22.69
N ILE A 293 -21.76 -16.98 -22.47
CA ILE A 293 -21.59 -16.32 -21.18
C ILE A 293 -22.26 -14.96 -21.26
N SER A 294 -23.33 -14.79 -20.50
CA SER A 294 -23.88 -13.48 -20.18
C SER A 294 -23.01 -12.82 -19.11
N GLU A 295 -22.80 -11.51 -19.21
CA GLU A 295 -22.03 -10.79 -18.20
C GLU A 295 -22.69 -10.92 -16.83
N SER A 296 -21.92 -11.31 -15.81
CA SER A 296 -22.39 -11.29 -14.44
C SER A 296 -22.54 -9.83 -14.00
N PRO A 297 -23.73 -9.39 -13.53
CA PRO A 297 -23.92 -8.03 -13.05
C PRO A 297 -22.94 -7.64 -11.93
N SER A 298 -22.49 -8.60 -11.12
CA SER A 298 -21.53 -8.33 -10.05
C SER A 298 -20.08 -8.17 -10.53
N LEU A 299 -19.74 -8.67 -11.72
CA LEU A 299 -18.39 -8.54 -12.30
C LEU A 299 -18.30 -7.38 -13.30
N ALA A 300 -19.40 -7.00 -13.95
CA ALA A 300 -19.45 -5.93 -14.94
C ALA A 300 -19.05 -4.55 -14.35
N ASP A 301 -19.48 -4.28 -13.12
CA ASP A 301 -19.29 -2.98 -12.46
C ASP A 301 -18.02 -2.93 -11.58
N MET A 302 -17.16 -3.95 -11.64
CA MET A 302 -16.01 -4.08 -10.74
C MET A 302 -14.69 -4.29 -11.48
N ASN A 303 -13.61 -3.75 -10.93
CA ASN A 303 -12.26 -4.10 -11.34
C ASN A 303 -11.86 -5.42 -10.64
N TRP A 304 -11.45 -6.43 -11.40
CA TRP A 304 -11.06 -7.72 -10.83
C TRP A 304 -9.87 -8.35 -11.57
N ASP A 305 -9.13 -9.18 -10.84
CA ASP A 305 -8.06 -10.05 -11.36
C ASP A 305 -8.41 -11.50 -10.98
N PHE A 306 -8.28 -12.42 -11.94
CA PHE A 306 -8.54 -13.84 -11.73
C PHE A 306 -7.29 -14.66 -12.01
N LYS A 307 -6.90 -15.46 -11.02
CA LYS A 307 -5.76 -16.37 -11.11
C LYS A 307 -6.20 -17.78 -10.80
N ALA A 308 -5.95 -18.68 -11.75
CA ALA A 308 -6.12 -20.12 -11.58
C ALA A 308 -4.78 -20.83 -11.72
N SER A 309 -4.50 -21.75 -10.81
CA SER A 309 -3.34 -22.64 -10.87
C SER A 309 -3.84 -24.08 -10.93
N TYR A 310 -3.34 -24.85 -11.89
CA TYR A 310 -3.73 -26.23 -12.13
C TYR A 310 -2.58 -27.18 -11.77
N ALA A 311 -2.94 -28.35 -11.25
CA ALA A 311 -2.03 -29.46 -10.99
C ALA A 311 -2.59 -30.73 -11.64
N GLU A 312 -1.86 -31.84 -11.51
CA GLU A 312 -2.24 -33.13 -12.07
C GLU A 312 -3.65 -33.57 -11.63
N GLU A 313 -4.28 -34.41 -12.46
CA GLU A 313 -5.62 -34.97 -12.23
C GLU A 313 -6.75 -33.92 -12.16
N GLY A 314 -6.52 -32.73 -12.72
CA GLY A 314 -7.51 -31.64 -12.74
C GLY A 314 -7.67 -30.91 -11.41
N LYS A 315 -6.74 -31.11 -10.46
CA LYS A 315 -6.67 -30.32 -9.22
C LYS A 315 -6.42 -28.85 -9.58
N LYS A 316 -7.10 -27.94 -8.89
CA LYS A 316 -7.02 -26.51 -9.19
C LYS A 316 -7.15 -25.66 -7.92
N LYS A 317 -6.52 -24.49 -7.94
CA LYS A 317 -6.71 -23.39 -6.97
C LYS A 317 -7.10 -22.16 -7.74
N GLU A 318 -8.21 -21.54 -7.34
CA GLU A 318 -8.82 -20.41 -8.04
C GLU A 318 -8.97 -19.25 -7.07
N VAL A 319 -8.46 -18.09 -7.47
CA VAL A 319 -8.42 -16.87 -6.65
C VAL A 319 -8.94 -15.70 -7.50
N VAL A 320 -9.89 -14.95 -6.95
CA VAL A 320 -10.35 -13.67 -7.53
C VAL A 320 -10.03 -12.55 -6.56
N SER A 321 -9.43 -11.49 -7.06
CA SER A 321 -9.14 -10.26 -6.32
C SER A 321 -9.97 -9.11 -6.89
N PHE A 322 -10.68 -8.39 -6.02
CA PHE A 322 -11.52 -7.25 -6.37
C PHE A 322 -10.84 -5.95 -5.97
N PHE A 323 -10.92 -4.95 -6.85
CA PHE A 323 -10.26 -3.66 -6.70
C PHE A 323 -11.27 -2.52 -6.80
N ASP A 324 -10.96 -1.40 -6.16
CA ASP A 324 -11.71 -0.16 -6.34
C ASP A 324 -11.27 0.62 -7.61
N GLY A 325 -11.86 1.80 -7.84
CA GLY A 325 -11.51 2.67 -8.97
C GLY A 325 -10.07 3.22 -8.92
N SER A 326 -9.40 3.17 -7.78
CA SER A 326 -7.98 3.51 -7.61
C SER A 326 -7.05 2.29 -7.73
N LEU A 327 -7.57 1.14 -8.18
CA LEU A 327 -6.87 -0.14 -8.31
C LEU A 327 -6.31 -0.68 -6.98
N ARG A 328 -6.90 -0.29 -5.84
CA ARG A 328 -6.55 -0.83 -4.53
C ARG A 328 -7.37 -2.08 -4.25
N ASN A 329 -6.72 -3.16 -3.84
CA ASN A 329 -7.37 -4.44 -3.54
C ASN A 329 -8.28 -4.28 -2.31
N ARG A 330 -9.57 -4.61 -2.44
CA ARG A 330 -10.56 -4.53 -1.35
C ARG A 330 -10.90 -5.88 -0.76
N GLN A 331 -11.01 -6.91 -1.60
CA GLN A 331 -11.41 -8.24 -1.19
C GLN A 331 -10.74 -9.29 -2.09
N THR A 332 -10.26 -10.37 -1.48
CA THR A 332 -9.71 -11.52 -2.20
C THR A 332 -10.47 -12.77 -1.78
N VAL A 333 -10.96 -13.52 -2.76
CA VAL A 333 -11.77 -14.72 -2.56
C VAL A 333 -11.07 -15.93 -3.19
N THR A 334 -10.81 -16.94 -2.37
CA THR A 334 -10.15 -18.18 -2.80
C THR A 334 -11.11 -19.35 -2.67
N LYS A 335 -11.28 -20.15 -3.73
CA LYS A 335 -12.08 -21.38 -3.68
C LYS A 335 -11.24 -22.59 -3.28
N ILE A 336 -11.70 -23.31 -2.26
CA ILE A 336 -11.17 -24.63 -1.86
C ILE A 336 -12.04 -25.70 -2.53
N ASN A 337 -11.50 -26.36 -3.54
CA ASN A 337 -12.24 -27.33 -4.35
C ASN A 337 -12.51 -28.67 -3.64
N THR A 338 -11.74 -29.03 -2.61
CA THR A 338 -11.93 -30.28 -1.85
C THR A 338 -13.11 -30.22 -0.89
N GLU A 339 -13.31 -29.08 -0.25
CA GLU A 339 -14.36 -28.86 0.76
C GLU A 339 -15.56 -28.08 0.21
N ASN A 340 -15.45 -27.62 -1.05
CA ASN A 340 -16.43 -26.79 -1.73
C ASN A 340 -16.80 -25.51 -0.95
N ASN A 341 -15.81 -24.87 -0.33
CA ASN A 341 -15.96 -23.62 0.42
C ASN A 341 -15.11 -22.51 -0.22
N THR A 342 -15.46 -21.26 0.05
CA THR A 342 -14.65 -20.09 -0.33
C THR A 342 -14.10 -19.40 0.90
N ILE A 343 -12.86 -18.97 0.84
CA ILE A 343 -12.22 -18.14 1.87
C ILE A 343 -12.20 -16.71 1.38
N VAL A 344 -12.71 -15.80 2.21
CA VAL A 344 -12.77 -14.36 1.94
C VAL A 344 -11.78 -13.65 2.86
N GLY A 345 -10.87 -12.88 2.28
CA GLY A 345 -10.01 -11.92 2.98
C GLY A 345 -10.34 -10.49 2.52
N GLU A 346 -10.26 -9.53 3.43
CA GLU A 346 -10.55 -8.12 3.16
C GLU A 346 -9.44 -7.21 3.68
N THR A 347 -9.17 -6.15 2.91
CA THR A 347 -8.28 -5.06 3.31
C THR A 347 -9.08 -3.76 3.29
N ILE A 348 -9.11 -3.07 4.42
CA ILE A 348 -9.83 -1.81 4.59
C ILE A 348 -8.80 -0.70 4.74
N TYR A 349 -9.02 0.38 4.01
CA TYR A 349 -8.08 1.49 3.89
C TYR A 349 -8.56 2.64 4.74
N ASP A 350 -7.63 3.43 5.25
CA ASP A 350 -7.94 4.69 5.94
C ASP A 350 -8.51 5.74 4.98
N ALA A 351 -8.91 6.90 5.50
CA ALA A 351 -9.45 8.01 4.72
C ALA A 351 -8.45 8.57 3.69
N GLN A 352 -7.15 8.32 3.89
CA GLN A 352 -6.05 8.72 2.99
C GLN A 352 -5.75 7.64 1.93
N GLY A 353 -6.38 6.47 2.01
CA GLY A 353 -6.23 5.37 1.06
C GLY A 353 -4.98 4.52 1.28
N ARG A 354 -4.46 4.41 2.51
CA ARG A 354 -3.41 3.46 2.90
C ARG A 354 -4.04 2.24 3.55
N ALA A 355 -3.43 1.06 3.37
CA ALA A 355 -3.95 -0.19 3.92
C ALA A 355 -3.81 -0.18 5.45
N ALA A 356 -4.91 0.06 6.16
CA ALA A 356 -4.91 0.27 7.61
C ALA A 356 -5.45 -0.93 8.37
N ILE A 357 -6.38 -1.70 7.80
CA ILE A 357 -6.95 -2.89 8.43
C ILE A 357 -6.78 -4.09 7.51
N GLU A 358 -6.15 -5.13 8.02
CA GLU A 358 -6.06 -6.45 7.38
C GLU A 358 -6.95 -7.41 8.18
N VAL A 359 -8.08 -7.81 7.59
CA VAL A 359 -9.02 -8.72 8.25
C VAL A 359 -8.58 -10.16 8.05
N LEU A 360 -8.61 -10.96 9.12
CA LEU A 360 -8.28 -12.38 9.03
C LEU A 360 -9.19 -13.07 7.99
N PRO A 361 -8.64 -13.83 7.04
CA PRO A 361 -9.44 -14.56 6.09
C PRO A 361 -10.33 -15.58 6.77
N SER A 362 -11.60 -15.67 6.39
CA SER A 362 -12.52 -16.65 6.95
C SER A 362 -13.26 -17.43 5.85
N PRO A 363 -13.53 -18.73 6.05
CA PRO A 363 -14.32 -19.51 5.13
C PRO A 363 -15.80 -19.11 5.21
N THR A 364 -16.48 -19.26 4.09
CA THR A 364 -17.92 -19.11 3.96
C THR A 364 -18.54 -20.45 3.58
N ALA A 365 -19.81 -20.65 3.91
CA ALA A 365 -20.58 -21.81 3.46
C ALA A 365 -20.92 -21.77 1.96
N ASN A 366 -20.41 -20.78 1.21
CA ASN A 366 -20.64 -20.61 -0.21
C ASN A 366 -19.41 -21.08 -1.02
N SER A 367 -19.65 -21.73 -2.15
CA SER A 367 -18.63 -22.29 -3.06
C SER A 367 -18.34 -21.43 -4.31
N PHE A 368 -19.01 -20.28 -4.45
CA PHE A 368 -18.97 -19.40 -5.63
C PHE A 368 -17.97 -18.26 -5.43
N LEU A 369 -17.19 -17.98 -6.48
CA LEU A 369 -16.24 -16.88 -6.53
C LEU A 369 -16.98 -15.60 -6.93
N ARG A 370 -17.19 -14.70 -5.97
CA ARG A 370 -17.83 -13.40 -6.19
C ARG A 370 -17.43 -12.41 -5.11
N TYR A 371 -17.78 -11.15 -5.30
CA TYR A 371 -17.67 -10.15 -4.25
C TYR A 371 -18.76 -10.35 -3.18
N PHE A 372 -18.36 -10.33 -1.92
CA PHE A 372 -19.23 -10.42 -0.74
C PHE A 372 -19.40 -9.02 -0.14
N LYS A 373 -20.45 -8.30 -0.55
CA LYS A 373 -20.75 -6.96 -0.04
C LYS A 373 -21.10 -7.00 1.45
N GLY A 374 -20.41 -6.19 2.26
CA GLY A 374 -20.66 -6.08 3.70
C GLY A 374 -20.42 -7.40 4.44
N PHE A 375 -19.36 -8.13 4.04
CA PHE A 375 -18.96 -9.40 4.65
C PHE A 375 -18.59 -9.20 6.13
N ASN A 376 -17.67 -8.28 6.40
CA ASN A 376 -17.39 -7.79 7.75
C ASN A 376 -18.23 -6.54 8.08
N ARG A 377 -18.84 -6.55 9.26
CA ARG A 377 -19.76 -5.49 9.73
C ARG A 377 -19.39 -5.03 11.12
N ASN A 378 -19.59 -3.75 11.41
CA ASN A 378 -19.40 -3.19 12.74
C ASN A 378 -20.51 -3.65 13.71
N LEU A 379 -20.39 -3.27 14.99
CA LEU A 379 -21.37 -3.62 16.04
C LEU A 379 -22.79 -3.09 15.77
N ASN A 380 -22.92 -2.03 14.96
CA ASN A 380 -24.21 -1.48 14.52
C ASN A 380 -24.77 -2.19 13.27
N ASN A 381 -24.18 -3.31 12.86
CA ASN A 381 -24.58 -4.10 11.69
C ASN A 381 -24.50 -3.35 10.35
N THR A 382 -23.63 -2.35 10.27
CA THR A 382 -23.26 -1.65 9.03
C THR A 382 -21.89 -2.13 8.53
N GLN A 383 -21.57 -1.91 7.26
CA GLN A 383 -20.27 -2.35 6.72
C GLN A 383 -19.12 -1.68 7.48
N PHE A 384 -18.14 -2.47 7.92
CA PHE A 384 -16.96 -1.94 8.61
C PHE A 384 -16.10 -1.13 7.63
N SER A 385 -15.70 0.07 8.02
CA SER A 385 -15.06 1.07 7.15
C SER A 385 -14.06 1.94 7.93
N ASN A 386 -13.43 2.91 7.26
CA ASN A 386 -12.55 3.89 7.91
C ASN A 386 -13.25 4.72 8.99
N LEU A 387 -14.59 4.87 8.92
CA LEU A 387 -15.38 5.55 9.95
C LEU A 387 -15.31 4.84 11.32
N ASP A 388 -14.92 3.57 11.34
CA ASP A 388 -14.89 2.73 12.54
C ASP A 388 -13.51 2.68 13.22
N PHE A 389 -12.44 3.23 12.62
CA PHE A 389 -11.09 3.12 13.18
C PHE A 389 -10.14 4.29 12.88
N ASP A 390 -10.43 5.14 11.89
CA ASP A 390 -9.49 6.17 11.41
C ASP A 390 -9.65 7.52 12.10
N PHE A 391 -10.68 7.68 12.94
CA PHE A 391 -10.98 8.93 13.63
C PHE A 391 -10.46 8.91 15.06
N ASP A 392 -9.88 10.03 15.47
CA ASP A 392 -9.44 10.25 16.84
C ASP A 392 -10.62 10.26 17.81
N LYS A 393 -10.38 9.82 19.04
CA LYS A 393 -11.37 9.87 20.10
C LYS A 393 -11.67 11.33 20.49
N THR A 394 -12.95 11.67 20.63
CA THR A 394 -13.45 13.03 20.90
C THR A 394 -12.81 13.74 22.12
N ASP A 395 -12.32 12.96 23.10
CA ASP A 395 -11.72 13.47 24.35
C ASP A 395 -10.21 13.17 24.49
N ASP A 396 -9.62 12.44 23.54
CA ASP A 396 -8.20 12.04 23.58
C ASP A 396 -7.68 11.95 22.14
N TYR A 397 -7.23 13.09 21.60
CA TYR A 397 -6.67 13.22 20.25
C TYR A 397 -5.42 12.37 19.99
N CYS A 398 -4.93 11.66 21.02
CA CYS A 398 -3.76 10.80 20.94
C CYS A 398 -4.12 9.32 20.84
N LYS A 399 -5.42 8.98 20.89
CA LYS A 399 -5.91 7.60 20.81
C LYS A 399 -6.99 7.47 19.74
N SER A 400 -6.80 6.47 18.89
CA SER A 400 -7.78 6.07 17.88
C SER A 400 -8.95 5.34 18.56
N GLU A 401 -10.19 5.65 18.17
CA GLU A 401 -11.34 4.87 18.60
C GLU A 401 -11.43 3.57 17.80
N LEU A 402 -11.22 2.44 18.47
CA LEU A 402 -11.20 1.12 17.82
C LEU A 402 -12.59 0.49 17.75
N GLY A 403 -13.18 0.44 16.57
CA GLY A 403 -14.44 -0.24 16.31
C GLY A 403 -14.30 -1.77 16.28
N GLY A 404 -15.23 -2.47 16.93
CA GLY A 404 -15.36 -3.92 16.84
C GLY A 404 -16.22 -4.38 15.65
N MET A 405 -15.99 -5.61 15.21
CA MET A 405 -16.81 -6.32 14.21
C MET A 405 -17.80 -7.29 14.87
N ILE A 406 -19.06 -7.28 14.45
CA ILE A 406 -20.12 -8.12 15.03
C ILE A 406 -19.88 -9.62 14.79
N ASN A 407 -20.00 -10.44 15.84
CA ASN A 407 -19.76 -11.89 15.79
C ASN A 407 -20.86 -12.73 15.10
N THR A 408 -21.77 -12.10 14.36
CA THR A 408 -22.83 -12.76 13.60
C THR A 408 -22.57 -12.77 12.09
N SER A 409 -21.53 -12.08 11.62
CA SER A 409 -21.15 -11.99 10.20
C SER A 409 -19.63 -12.07 10.00
N GLY A 410 -19.24 -12.48 8.78
CA GLY A 410 -17.87 -12.42 8.31
C GLY A 410 -16.86 -13.17 9.17
N SER A 411 -15.67 -12.59 9.27
CA SER A 411 -14.55 -13.15 10.01
C SER A 411 -14.78 -13.18 11.52
N SER A 412 -15.50 -12.20 12.07
CA SER A 412 -15.84 -12.17 13.50
C SER A 412 -16.76 -13.33 13.90
N LYS A 413 -17.66 -13.76 13.00
CA LYS A 413 -18.46 -14.99 13.21
C LYS A 413 -17.58 -16.23 13.30
N TYR A 414 -16.64 -16.38 12.36
CA TYR A 414 -15.74 -17.55 12.30
C TYR A 414 -14.80 -17.62 13.52
N TYR A 415 -14.14 -16.52 13.87
CA TYR A 415 -13.26 -16.41 15.04
C TYR A 415 -14.03 -16.06 16.32
N SER A 416 -15.14 -16.75 16.58
CA SER A 416 -15.92 -16.61 17.81
C SER A 416 -16.63 -17.90 18.19
N SER A 417 -17.28 -17.91 19.36
CA SER A 417 -18.15 -19.02 19.77
C SER A 417 -19.36 -19.21 18.85
N ASN A 418 -19.74 -18.20 18.06
CA ASN A 418 -20.88 -18.21 17.14
C ASN A 418 -20.56 -18.83 15.76
N ASN A 419 -19.38 -19.41 15.59
CA ASN A 419 -19.06 -20.13 14.36
C ASN A 419 -20.04 -21.29 14.13
N ASP A 420 -20.41 -21.50 12.87
CA ASP A 420 -21.41 -22.47 12.40
C ASP A 420 -20.79 -23.79 11.91
N ILE A 421 -19.52 -24.04 12.25
CA ILE A 421 -18.77 -25.21 11.80
C ILE A 421 -19.18 -26.44 12.61
N VAL A 422 -19.51 -27.52 11.91
CA VAL A 422 -19.86 -28.81 12.52
C VAL A 422 -18.68 -29.77 12.39
N THR A 423 -17.59 -29.53 13.12
CA THR A 423 -16.44 -30.44 13.18
C THR A 423 -16.00 -30.67 14.63
N PRO A 424 -15.37 -31.81 14.95
CA PRO A 424 -14.77 -32.02 16.27
C PRO A 424 -13.68 -30.99 16.60
N PHE A 425 -13.14 -30.30 15.58
CA PHE A 425 -12.09 -29.31 15.75
C PHE A 425 -12.60 -27.89 15.99
N ARG A 426 -13.92 -27.67 16.02
CA ARG A 426 -14.54 -26.36 16.27
C ARG A 426 -13.97 -25.65 17.49
N SER A 427 -13.73 -26.39 18.57
CA SER A 427 -13.24 -25.85 19.85
C SER A 427 -11.79 -25.39 19.80
N PHE A 428 -11.02 -25.72 18.75
CA PHE A 428 -9.64 -25.25 18.58
C PHE A 428 -9.56 -23.91 17.83
N ILE A 429 -10.68 -23.36 17.36
CA ILE A 429 -10.71 -22.05 16.70
C ILE A 429 -10.64 -20.97 17.78
N PRO A 430 -9.62 -20.09 17.75
CA PRO A 430 -9.50 -19.01 18.71
C PRO A 430 -10.64 -17.99 18.60
N ASN A 431 -10.98 -17.36 19.72
CA ASN A 431 -11.94 -16.26 19.77
C ASN A 431 -11.21 -14.92 19.65
N ALA A 432 -11.57 -14.12 18.64
CA ALA A 432 -11.01 -12.78 18.41
C ALA A 432 -11.75 -11.67 19.18
N PHE A 433 -12.79 -11.99 19.95
CA PHE A 433 -13.54 -11.06 20.81
C PHE A 433 -14.00 -9.77 20.08
N ASN A 434 -14.53 -9.93 18.86
CA ASN A 434 -14.95 -8.85 17.94
C ASN A 434 -13.82 -8.12 17.21
N TYR A 435 -12.55 -8.47 17.36
CA TYR A 435 -11.42 -7.85 16.66
C TYR A 435 -10.65 -8.85 15.79
N PRO A 436 -11.28 -9.43 14.73
CA PRO A 436 -10.65 -10.43 13.86
C PRO A 436 -9.73 -9.80 12.80
N TYR A 437 -9.00 -8.73 13.15
CA TYR A 437 -8.17 -7.96 12.23
C TYR A 437 -6.93 -7.43 12.92
N SER A 438 -5.90 -7.12 12.13
CA SER A 438 -4.75 -6.32 12.56
C SER A 438 -4.85 -4.91 11.97
N GLN A 439 -4.51 -3.91 12.78
CA GLN A 439 -4.53 -2.51 12.39
C GLN A 439 -3.10 -1.95 12.24
N THR A 440 -2.88 -1.17 11.21
CA THR A 440 -1.66 -0.41 10.97
C THR A 440 -2.01 1.06 10.99
N GLU A 441 -1.42 1.80 11.92
CA GLU A 441 -1.52 3.25 12.00
C GLU A 441 -0.23 3.87 11.43
N TYR A 442 -0.39 4.90 10.61
CA TYR A 442 0.70 5.56 9.90
C TYR A 442 0.99 6.94 10.49
N THR A 443 2.18 7.45 10.26
CA THR A 443 2.59 8.79 10.68
C THR A 443 1.77 9.87 9.96
N ALA A 444 1.47 10.97 10.66
CA ALA A 444 0.71 12.11 10.15
C ALA A 444 1.53 13.10 9.28
N ASP A 445 2.66 12.65 8.73
CA ASP A 445 3.65 13.49 8.02
C ASP A 445 3.68 13.23 6.50
N ASN A 446 2.65 12.59 5.95
CA ASN A 446 2.55 12.19 4.53
C ASN A 446 3.68 11.29 4.01
N THR A 447 4.55 10.76 4.87
CA THR A 447 5.64 9.87 4.44
C THR A 447 5.17 8.44 4.17
N GLY A 448 3.98 8.07 4.66
CA GLY A 448 3.45 6.72 4.58
C GLY A 448 4.19 5.72 5.49
N ARG A 449 5.00 6.22 6.44
CA ARG A 449 5.68 5.39 7.42
C ARG A 449 4.68 4.86 8.45
N ILE A 450 4.89 3.62 8.89
CA ILE A 450 4.07 3.02 9.96
C ILE A 450 4.51 3.63 11.28
N LEU A 451 3.55 4.06 12.10
CA LEU A 451 3.78 4.52 13.48
C LEU A 451 3.65 3.34 14.46
N ARG A 452 2.55 2.59 14.35
CA ARG A 452 2.30 1.39 15.16
C ARG A 452 1.46 0.37 14.43
N LYS A 453 1.62 -0.91 14.78
CA LYS A 453 0.84 -2.03 14.23
C LYS A 453 0.32 -2.93 15.34
N SER A 454 -0.97 -3.24 15.30
CA SER A 454 -1.63 -4.14 16.23
C SER A 454 -1.57 -5.60 15.75
N GLY A 455 -1.71 -6.53 16.69
CA GLY A 455 -2.11 -7.91 16.39
C GLY A 455 -3.64 -8.05 16.32
N VAL A 456 -4.09 -9.30 16.42
CA VAL A 456 -5.52 -9.68 16.38
C VAL A 456 -6.03 -9.93 17.79
N GLY A 457 -7.28 -9.53 18.08
CA GLY A 457 -7.92 -9.74 19.37
C GLY A 457 -7.78 -8.55 20.34
N THR A 458 -8.50 -8.61 21.47
CA THR A 458 -8.57 -7.52 22.45
C THR A 458 -7.24 -7.20 23.11
N GLU A 459 -6.41 -8.21 23.36
CA GLU A 459 -5.13 -8.07 24.07
C GLU A 459 -3.99 -7.58 23.17
N HIS A 460 -4.20 -7.54 21.85
CA HIS A 460 -3.17 -7.16 20.88
C HIS A 460 -3.57 -5.94 20.03
N ARG A 461 -4.69 -5.29 20.36
CA ARG A 461 -5.14 -4.06 19.69
C ARG A 461 -4.21 -2.89 20.00
N LEU A 462 -4.32 -1.79 19.26
CA LEU A 462 -3.59 -0.56 19.60
C LEU A 462 -3.97 -0.10 21.02
N ASP A 463 -3.00 0.48 21.73
CA ASP A 463 -3.11 0.91 23.14
C ASP A 463 -3.30 -0.23 24.16
N SER A 464 -3.05 -1.50 23.78
CA SER A 464 -3.03 -2.63 24.71
C SER A 464 -1.69 -2.79 25.45
N GLY A 465 -0.62 -2.17 24.94
CA GLY A 465 0.76 -2.37 25.39
C GLY A 465 1.48 -3.50 24.64
N HIS A 466 0.79 -4.24 23.77
CA HIS A 466 1.32 -5.31 22.93
C HIS A 466 1.33 -4.94 21.43
N GLU A 467 1.26 -3.66 21.10
CA GLU A 467 1.45 -3.16 19.75
C GLU A 467 2.94 -3.10 19.35
N MET A 468 3.21 -3.35 18.06
CA MET A 468 4.49 -3.00 17.47
C MET A 468 4.59 -1.48 17.34
N LYS A 469 5.72 -0.88 17.74
CA LYS A 469 5.97 0.56 17.55
C LYS A 469 7.18 0.78 16.67
N TYR A 470 7.09 1.76 15.79
CA TYR A 470 8.12 2.10 14.82
C TYR A 470 8.53 3.56 15.04
N PHE A 471 9.82 3.77 15.21
CA PHE A 471 10.41 5.09 15.43
C PHE A 471 11.45 5.38 14.36
N TYR A 472 11.50 6.64 13.92
CA TYR A 472 12.40 7.06 12.86
C TYR A 472 13.13 8.32 13.28
N GLY A 473 14.45 8.20 13.41
CA GLY A 473 15.31 9.32 13.76
C GLY A 473 16.62 9.29 12.98
N ASP A 474 17.48 10.22 13.33
CA ASP A 474 18.82 10.32 12.78
C ASP A 474 19.83 9.82 13.83
N PRO A 475 20.86 9.04 13.42
CA PRO A 475 21.90 8.61 14.34
C PRO A 475 22.79 9.79 14.72
N GLN A 476 23.41 9.71 15.90
CA GLN A 476 24.42 10.69 16.30
C GLN A 476 25.79 10.32 15.68
N GLN A 477 26.64 11.31 15.37
CA GLN A 477 27.97 11.01 14.81
C GLN A 477 28.81 10.15 15.76
N SER A 478 28.76 10.42 17.06
CA SER A 478 29.45 9.62 18.07
C SER A 478 28.96 8.18 18.15
N GLU A 479 27.68 7.94 17.85
CA GLU A 479 27.08 6.61 17.79
C GLU A 479 27.63 5.81 16.61
N LEU A 480 27.72 6.42 15.42
CA LEU A 480 28.32 5.79 14.24
C LEU A 480 29.81 5.54 14.42
N ASN A 481 30.54 6.51 14.98
CA ASN A 481 31.97 6.36 15.27
C ASN A 481 32.25 5.23 16.27
N ARG A 482 31.34 4.99 17.22
CA ARG A 482 31.44 3.86 18.16
C ARG A 482 31.28 2.52 17.44
N LEU A 483 30.44 2.43 16.41
CA LEU A 483 30.19 1.19 15.68
C LEU A 483 31.25 0.89 14.62
N PHE A 484 31.73 1.92 13.91
CA PHE A 484 32.55 1.76 12.71
C PHE A 484 33.90 2.48 12.75
N GLY A 485 34.19 3.23 13.82
CA GLY A 485 35.35 4.12 13.89
C GLY A 485 35.16 5.40 13.08
N TYR A 486 36.24 6.17 12.92
CA TYR A 486 36.22 7.48 12.24
C TYR A 486 36.12 7.38 10.71
N GLU A 487 36.15 6.17 10.16
CA GLU A 487 36.00 5.91 8.72
C GLU A 487 34.53 5.91 8.26
N ALA A 488 33.59 5.97 9.21
CA ALA A 488 32.18 6.18 8.89
C ALA A 488 31.97 7.59 8.32
N GLY A 489 31.09 7.69 7.31
CA GLY A 489 30.68 8.98 6.78
C GLY A 489 29.91 9.83 7.81
N TYR A 490 29.56 11.05 7.41
CA TYR A 490 28.79 11.95 8.26
C TYR A 490 27.39 11.41 8.57
N SER A 491 26.94 11.54 9.82
CA SER A 491 25.65 11.05 10.32
C SER A 491 24.44 11.54 9.52
N ASN A 492 24.53 12.72 8.92
CA ASN A 492 23.49 13.31 8.07
C ASN A 492 23.14 12.47 6.82
N PHE A 493 23.98 11.48 6.45
CA PHE A 493 23.73 10.56 5.35
C PHE A 493 23.20 9.20 5.79
N TYR A 494 22.85 9.05 7.07
CA TYR A 494 22.34 7.81 7.65
C TYR A 494 21.02 8.05 8.38
N LYS A 495 20.24 6.99 8.53
CA LYS A 495 18.98 6.98 9.27
C LYS A 495 19.00 5.88 10.32
N LYS A 496 18.29 6.10 11.42
CA LYS A 496 18.11 5.15 12.51
C LYS A 496 16.64 4.78 12.60
N ASN A 497 16.34 3.52 12.29
CA ASN A 497 15.01 2.95 12.42
C ASN A 497 14.97 2.09 13.67
N THR A 498 13.96 2.27 14.51
CA THR A 498 13.79 1.49 15.73
C THR A 498 12.44 0.81 15.72
N VAL A 499 12.40 -0.46 16.11
CA VAL A 499 11.18 -1.26 16.21
C VAL A 499 11.09 -1.86 17.61
N VAL A 500 9.98 -1.60 18.28
CA VAL A 500 9.62 -2.23 19.56
C VAL A 500 8.64 -3.35 19.26
N ASP A 501 8.95 -4.55 19.71
CA ASP A 501 8.10 -5.73 19.53
C ASP A 501 6.97 -5.82 20.58
N PRO A 502 6.01 -6.77 20.47
CA PRO A 502 4.89 -6.89 21.41
C PRO A 502 5.32 -7.32 22.82
N ASN A 503 6.56 -7.79 22.95
CA ASN A 503 7.19 -8.18 24.21
C ASN A 503 7.96 -7.01 24.84
N GLY A 504 8.06 -5.85 24.16
CA GLY A 504 8.81 -4.68 24.60
C GLY A 504 10.30 -4.73 24.25
N GLN A 505 10.78 -5.71 23.49
CA GLN A 505 12.17 -5.77 23.03
C GLN A 505 12.38 -4.74 21.92
N VAL A 506 13.40 -3.91 22.08
CA VAL A 506 13.74 -2.88 21.10
C VAL A 506 14.86 -3.38 20.18
N SER A 507 14.65 -3.22 18.89
CA SER A 507 15.63 -3.47 17.83
C SER A 507 15.88 -2.19 17.04
N VAL A 508 17.15 -1.94 16.72
CA VAL A 508 17.61 -0.75 16.01
C VAL A 508 18.31 -1.18 14.73
N SER A 509 18.06 -0.46 13.64
CA SER A 509 18.73 -0.62 12.35
C SER A 509 19.25 0.73 11.84
N TYR A 510 20.53 0.77 11.47
CA TYR A 510 21.16 1.93 10.84
C TYR A 510 21.18 1.70 9.33
N VAL A 511 20.74 2.70 8.59
CA VAL A 511 20.52 2.61 7.14
C VAL A 511 21.26 3.75 6.45
N ASP A 512 21.97 3.47 5.36
CA ASP A 512 22.62 4.50 4.54
C ASP A 512 21.63 5.24 3.62
N ASN A 513 22.11 6.26 2.90
CA ASN A 513 21.29 7.04 1.98
C ASN A 513 20.78 6.23 0.76
N ALA A 514 21.38 5.06 0.48
CA ALA A 514 20.92 4.13 -0.55
C ALA A 514 19.85 3.14 -0.03
N GLY A 515 19.47 3.24 1.24
CA GLY A 515 18.48 2.37 1.88
C GLY A 515 19.04 1.02 2.33
N LYS A 516 20.36 0.84 2.39
CA LYS A 516 21.00 -0.40 2.83
C LYS A 516 21.24 -0.38 4.33
N THR A 517 20.86 -1.45 5.01
CA THR A 517 21.19 -1.65 6.43
C THR A 517 22.69 -1.89 6.59
N ILE A 518 23.35 -1.04 7.38
CA ILE A 518 24.80 -1.13 7.64
C ILE A 518 25.12 -1.72 9.02
N ALA A 519 24.18 -1.63 9.97
CA ALA A 519 24.29 -2.22 11.29
C ALA A 519 22.90 -2.45 11.88
N THR A 520 22.79 -3.46 12.74
CA THR A 520 21.60 -3.75 13.54
C THR A 520 22.02 -4.07 14.97
N GLY A 521 21.18 -3.75 15.95
CA GLY A 521 21.43 -4.08 17.34
C GLY A 521 20.15 -4.13 18.18
N LEU A 522 20.28 -4.64 19.40
CA LEU A 522 19.26 -4.50 20.43
C LEU A 522 19.54 -3.22 21.23
N SER A 523 18.50 -2.58 21.75
CA SER A 523 18.61 -1.37 22.57
C SER A 523 17.68 -1.44 23.77
N GLY A 524 17.99 -0.66 24.80
CA GLY A 524 17.22 -0.59 26.04
C GLY A 524 17.32 -1.82 26.93
N SER A 525 16.68 -1.73 28.11
CA SER A 525 16.72 -2.78 29.13
C SER A 525 16.01 -4.05 28.69
N SER A 526 16.41 -5.18 29.28
CA SER A 526 15.73 -6.46 29.07
C SER A 526 14.27 -6.37 29.55
N PRO A 527 13.28 -6.55 28.66
CA PRO A 527 11.88 -6.56 29.07
C PRO A 527 11.60 -7.80 29.94
N ASN A 528 10.69 -7.64 30.90
CA ASN A 528 10.28 -8.70 31.80
C ASN A 528 8.80 -9.06 31.60
N ILE A 529 8.49 -10.35 31.71
CA ILE A 529 7.14 -10.87 31.85
C ILE A 529 6.86 -11.19 33.31
N VAL A 530 5.64 -10.96 33.78
CA VAL A 530 5.23 -11.33 35.14
C VAL A 530 4.36 -12.58 35.05
N ILE A 531 4.83 -13.69 35.63
CA ILE A 531 4.11 -14.97 35.71
C ILE A 531 3.90 -15.27 37.19
N ASP A 532 2.65 -15.40 37.61
CA ASP A 532 2.27 -15.65 39.01
C ASP A 532 2.89 -14.67 40.03
N GLY A 533 3.02 -13.40 39.63
CA GLY A 533 3.61 -12.34 40.46
C GLY A 533 5.15 -12.33 40.49
N VAL A 534 5.80 -13.24 39.77
CA VAL A 534 7.26 -13.29 39.64
C VAL A 534 7.68 -12.71 38.29
N SER A 535 8.65 -11.80 38.30
CA SER A 535 9.19 -11.16 37.10
C SER A 535 10.30 -12.01 36.50
N TYR A 536 10.14 -12.41 35.24
CA TYR A 536 11.13 -13.16 34.47
C TYR A 536 11.57 -12.33 33.27
N PRO A 537 12.87 -12.26 32.96
CA PRO A 537 13.32 -11.61 31.75
C PRO A 537 12.90 -12.43 30.52
N ILE A 538 12.38 -11.75 29.49
CA ILE A 538 11.91 -12.41 28.26
C ILE A 538 13.10 -12.97 27.47
N LEU A 539 14.21 -12.22 27.46
CA LEU A 539 15.51 -12.66 26.95
C LEU A 539 16.54 -12.55 28.06
N GLN A 540 17.56 -13.39 28.03
CA GLN A 540 18.65 -13.28 29.00
C GLN A 540 19.35 -11.91 28.82
N PRO A 541 19.45 -11.07 29.87
CA PRO A 541 20.12 -9.78 29.76
C PRO A 541 21.62 -9.99 29.50
N LEU A 542 22.21 -9.06 28.76
CA LEU A 542 23.66 -9.00 28.58
C LEU A 542 24.35 -8.59 29.89
N GLU A 543 25.67 -8.81 29.98
CA GLU A 543 26.43 -8.53 31.22
C GLU A 543 26.42 -7.04 31.61
N ASP A 544 26.25 -6.15 30.64
CA ASP A 544 26.19 -4.70 30.82
C ASP A 544 24.99 -4.25 31.64
N GLU A 545 23.82 -4.84 31.43
CA GLU A 545 22.60 -4.58 32.24
C GLU A 545 22.81 -4.82 33.74
N ASN A 546 23.64 -5.80 34.10
CA ASN A 546 23.92 -6.15 35.50
C ASN A 546 25.13 -5.37 36.07
N THR A 547 25.86 -4.64 35.23
CA THR A 547 27.13 -4.01 35.58
C THR A 547 27.02 -2.50 35.46
N ALA A 548 26.57 -1.84 36.54
CA ALA A 548 26.35 -0.38 36.57
C ALA A 548 27.57 0.46 36.14
N SER A 549 28.81 -0.05 36.25
CA SER A 549 30.01 0.66 35.79
C SER A 549 30.11 0.80 34.26
N LEU A 550 29.35 -0.01 33.50
CA LEU A 550 29.25 0.03 32.05
C LEU A 550 28.18 1.04 31.57
N HIS A 551 27.26 1.47 32.45
CA HIS A 551 26.28 2.52 32.17
C HIS A 551 26.93 3.91 32.28
N LYS A 552 27.61 4.32 31.20
CA LYS A 552 28.23 5.66 31.10
C LYS A 552 27.21 6.72 30.71
N ASN A 553 27.35 7.92 31.26
CA ASN A 553 26.62 9.09 30.78
C ASN A 553 27.13 9.48 29.39
N LEU A 554 26.20 9.65 28.45
CA LEU A 554 26.49 10.11 27.10
C LEU A 554 25.99 11.55 26.96
N GLY A 555 26.84 12.43 26.46
CA GLY A 555 26.50 13.81 26.09
C GLY A 555 26.57 13.97 24.58
N PHE A 556 25.58 14.64 24.01
CA PHE A 556 25.51 14.95 22.58
C PHE A 556 25.37 16.45 22.39
N ASP A 557 26.22 17.03 21.55
CA ASP A 557 26.04 18.41 21.12
C ASP A 557 25.10 18.45 19.91
N LEU A 558 23.86 18.87 20.15
CA LEU A 558 22.85 18.97 19.10
C LEU A 558 23.05 20.18 18.18
N LEU A 559 23.79 21.20 18.64
CA LEU A 559 24.13 22.38 17.84
C LEU A 559 25.34 22.14 16.94
N ASN A 560 26.11 21.07 17.23
CA ASN A 560 27.30 20.66 16.48
C ASN A 560 28.36 21.78 16.36
N LYS A 561 28.65 22.45 17.47
CA LYS A 561 29.71 23.46 17.55
C LYS A 561 31.06 22.79 17.74
N GLN A 562 32.10 23.36 17.11
CA GLN A 562 33.47 22.87 17.31
C GLN A 562 33.93 23.08 18.77
N ASN A 563 33.69 24.27 19.33
CA ASN A 563 33.78 24.53 20.77
C ASN A 563 32.50 25.20 21.28
N GLN A 564 32.15 24.97 22.55
CA GLN A 564 30.91 25.49 23.16
C GLN A 564 30.80 27.03 23.15
N THR A 565 31.94 27.73 23.09
CA THR A 565 32.02 29.21 23.09
C THR A 565 32.06 29.81 21.69
N ASP A 566 32.08 28.99 20.64
CA ASP A 566 32.22 29.49 19.27
C ASP A 566 30.92 30.15 18.79
N THR A 567 31.08 31.28 18.10
CA THR A 567 29.97 31.98 17.45
C THR A 567 29.29 31.07 16.44
N ASP A 568 27.98 31.19 16.30
CA ASP A 568 27.20 30.39 15.36
C ASP A 568 27.65 30.57 13.91
N THR A 569 27.87 29.46 13.21
CA THR A 569 28.29 29.46 11.80
C THR A 569 27.30 28.71 10.92
N PRO A 570 27.30 28.94 9.59
CA PRO A 570 26.48 28.15 8.66
C PRO A 570 26.83 26.64 8.58
N LEU A 571 27.91 26.20 9.23
CA LEU A 571 28.30 24.78 9.33
C LEU A 571 27.69 24.07 10.54
N ASP A 572 27.19 24.85 11.52
CA ASP A 572 26.52 24.34 12.71
C ASP A 572 25.11 23.83 12.36
N ASN A 573 24.48 23.07 13.26
CA ASN A 573 23.11 22.57 13.06
C ASN A 573 22.02 23.64 13.26
N ASN A 574 22.37 24.82 13.78
CA ASN A 574 21.44 25.96 13.87
C ASN A 574 21.19 26.53 12.47
N LYS A 575 19.94 26.50 12.03
CA LYS A 575 19.52 27.04 10.75
C LYS A 575 19.13 28.50 10.89
N LEU A 576 19.76 29.36 10.09
CA LEU A 576 19.46 30.78 10.01
C LEU A 576 18.30 31.02 9.02
N GLU A 577 17.15 31.41 9.56
CA GLU A 577 15.86 31.50 8.87
C GLU A 577 15.22 32.89 9.02
N THR A 578 14.22 33.18 8.19
CA THR A 578 13.44 34.43 8.26
C THR A 578 12.15 34.21 9.02
N SER A 579 11.83 35.07 9.98
CA SER A 579 10.54 35.04 10.67
C SER A 579 9.40 35.67 9.89
N TYR A 580 9.71 36.30 8.75
CA TYR A 580 8.83 37.15 7.94
C TYR A 580 8.35 38.44 8.65
N ASN A 581 8.71 38.67 9.92
CA ASN A 581 8.41 39.93 10.61
C ASN A 581 9.18 41.11 10.01
N PHE A 582 10.40 40.86 9.53
CA PHE A 582 11.32 41.89 9.03
C PHE A 582 11.70 41.64 7.57
N LYS A 583 10.70 41.41 6.71
CA LYS A 583 10.89 41.16 5.26
C LYS A 583 11.82 39.96 5.03
N THR A 584 12.96 40.19 4.37
CA THR A 584 13.93 39.17 3.96
C THR A 584 15.09 38.99 4.94
N PHE A 585 15.11 39.73 6.07
CA PHE A 585 16.16 39.59 7.06
C PHE A 585 16.02 38.26 7.80
N LYS A 586 17.14 37.56 7.96
CA LYS A 586 17.18 36.31 8.72
C LYS A 586 17.38 36.63 10.19
N ASP A 587 16.30 36.54 10.95
CA ASP A 587 16.19 36.95 12.34
C ASP A 587 15.87 35.77 13.29
N VAL A 588 15.99 34.54 12.80
CA VAL A 588 15.70 33.31 13.54
C VAL A 588 16.85 32.31 13.44
N LEU A 589 17.26 31.75 14.57
CA LEU A 589 18.13 30.57 14.65
C LEU A 589 17.33 29.38 15.21
N SER A 590 17.05 28.39 14.36
CA SER A 590 16.23 27.22 14.70
C SER A 590 17.01 25.90 14.59
N VAL A 591 16.68 24.95 15.47
CA VAL A 591 17.16 23.56 15.36
C VAL A 591 16.01 22.63 15.75
N ASN A 592 15.85 21.55 14.98
CA ASN A 592 14.84 20.52 15.23
C ASN A 592 15.54 19.17 15.24
N SER A 593 15.23 18.34 16.24
CA SER A 593 15.75 17.00 16.39
C SER A 593 14.67 16.05 16.88
N VAL A 594 14.77 14.78 16.51
CA VAL A 594 13.90 13.71 17.03
C VAL A 594 14.72 12.86 17.99
N LEU A 595 14.24 12.75 19.22
CA LEU A 595 14.80 11.87 20.24
C LEU A 595 13.97 10.58 20.29
N GLY A 596 14.51 9.51 19.70
CA GLY A 596 13.93 8.18 19.78
C GLY A 596 14.30 7.51 21.10
N VAL A 597 13.38 7.49 22.05
CA VAL A 597 13.58 6.90 23.39
C VAL A 597 13.35 5.39 23.30
N THR A 598 14.40 4.60 23.58
CA THR A 598 14.33 3.13 23.53
C THR A 598 14.26 2.47 24.91
N ASP A 599 14.38 3.26 25.98
CA ASP A 599 14.39 2.79 27.35
C ASP A 599 13.69 3.81 28.25
N LYS A 600 12.63 3.36 28.92
CA LYS A 600 11.84 4.19 29.85
C LYS A 600 12.60 4.50 31.15
N THR A 601 13.63 3.73 31.48
CA THR A 601 14.44 3.94 32.67
C THR A 601 15.54 4.98 32.46
N ALA A 602 15.88 5.25 31.19
CA ALA A 602 16.86 6.25 30.81
C ALA A 602 16.45 7.64 31.29
N LYS A 603 17.44 8.37 31.81
CA LYS A 603 17.27 9.72 32.35
C LYS A 603 17.91 10.73 31.41
N TYR A 604 17.14 11.72 30.99
CA TYR A 604 17.57 12.76 30.08
C TYR A 604 17.75 14.09 30.81
N ASN A 605 18.83 14.80 30.47
CA ASN A 605 19.15 16.12 30.97
C ASN A 605 19.47 17.03 29.79
N PHE A 606 18.81 18.19 29.71
CA PHE A 606 19.01 19.18 28.66
C PHE A 606 19.71 20.41 29.23
N LEU A 607 20.74 20.86 28.53
CA LEU A 607 21.50 22.05 28.87
C LEU A 607 21.48 23.00 27.67
N TYR A 608 21.12 24.26 27.90
CA TYR A 608 21.23 25.29 26.87
C TYR A 608 21.83 26.56 27.46
N LYS A 609 22.90 27.03 26.83
CA LYS A 609 23.59 28.28 27.17
C LYS A 609 23.52 29.22 25.97
N VAL A 610 23.25 30.49 26.23
CA VAL A 610 23.24 31.54 25.23
C VAL A 610 24.01 32.75 25.75
N GLU A 611 24.86 33.31 24.90
CA GLU A 611 25.68 34.48 25.22
C GLU A 611 25.58 35.50 24.09
N ASN A 612 25.34 36.77 24.45
CA ASN A 612 25.50 37.89 23.54
C ASN A 612 25.88 39.15 24.34
N ASN A 613 27.10 39.64 24.12
CA ASN A 613 27.64 40.83 24.77
C ASN A 613 27.68 42.06 23.84
N ALA A 614 27.15 41.94 22.62
CA ALA A 614 27.16 43.01 21.64
C ALA A 614 25.95 43.96 21.81
N SER A 615 26.08 45.17 21.27
CA SER A 615 25.01 46.15 21.18
C SER A 615 25.19 46.98 19.90
N PHE A 616 24.12 47.64 19.46
CA PHE A 616 24.13 48.54 18.33
C PHE A 616 24.19 49.99 18.80
N THR A 617 25.18 50.75 18.32
CA THR A 617 25.26 52.20 18.55
C THR A 617 25.34 52.90 17.20
N PRO A 618 24.35 53.72 16.82
CA PRO A 618 24.37 54.46 15.57
C PRO A 618 25.45 55.55 15.62
N THR A 619 26.10 55.80 14.49
CA THR A 619 27.16 56.82 14.37
C THR A 619 26.61 58.23 14.56
N VAL A 620 25.41 58.50 14.03
CA VAL A 620 24.70 59.77 14.19
C VAL A 620 23.78 59.66 15.40
N CYS A 621 23.97 60.58 16.36
CA CYS A 621 23.25 60.63 17.64
C CYS A 621 23.45 59.36 18.49
N PRO A 622 24.68 59.15 18.99
CA PRO A 622 25.07 57.89 19.61
C PRO A 622 24.23 57.58 20.85
N LYS A 623 23.33 56.62 20.70
CA LYS A 623 22.57 55.98 21.78
C LYS A 623 22.65 54.47 21.60
N THR A 624 23.04 53.75 22.65
CA THR A 624 23.27 52.31 22.56
C THR A 624 21.97 51.53 22.72
N TYR A 625 21.71 50.64 21.77
CA TYR A 625 20.56 49.73 21.74
C TYR A 625 21.05 48.28 21.89
N PRO A 626 20.66 47.58 22.95
CA PRO A 626 21.04 46.20 23.15
C PRO A 626 20.22 45.23 22.31
N PHE A 627 20.75 44.03 22.06
CA PHE A 627 20.00 42.99 21.36
C PHE A 627 19.04 42.26 22.31
N VAL A 628 17.83 42.01 21.83
CA VAL A 628 16.77 41.33 22.58
C VAL A 628 16.17 40.22 21.73
N TYR A 629 16.02 39.03 22.33
CA TYR A 629 15.54 37.84 21.65
C TYR A 629 14.38 37.19 22.41
N ASP A 630 13.53 36.48 21.67
CA ASP A 630 12.55 35.53 22.16
C ASP A 630 13.11 34.12 22.00
N LEU A 631 13.30 33.41 23.10
CA LEU A 631 13.69 32.00 23.12
C LEU A 631 12.45 31.11 23.27
N ASN A 632 12.36 30.09 22.42
CA ASN A 632 11.46 28.96 22.55
C ASN A 632 12.29 27.66 22.60
N ILE A 633 12.09 26.82 23.61
CA ILE A 633 12.62 25.45 23.67
C ILE A 633 11.47 24.53 24.09
N GLU A 634 11.14 23.57 23.23
CA GLU A 634 10.04 22.63 23.41
C GLU A 634 10.50 21.19 23.21
N LEU A 635 10.02 20.29 24.06
CA LEU A 635 10.21 18.84 23.92
C LEU A 635 8.84 18.20 23.98
N LYS A 636 8.27 17.92 22.83
CA LYS A 636 6.91 17.40 22.69
C LYS A 636 6.93 15.89 22.54
N ASP A 637 6.02 15.22 23.25
CA ASP A 637 5.71 13.83 22.98
C ASP A 637 4.83 13.69 21.71
N GLN A 638 4.48 12.44 21.39
CA GLN A 638 3.55 12.10 20.30
C GLN A 638 2.16 12.76 20.43
N CYS A 639 1.78 13.20 21.64
CA CYS A 639 0.52 13.90 21.94
C CYS A 639 0.66 15.43 21.91
N ASN A 640 1.76 15.96 21.37
CA ASN A 640 2.10 17.38 21.37
C ASN A 640 2.12 18.01 22.78
N THR A 641 2.33 17.20 23.82
CA THR A 641 2.46 17.68 25.20
C THR A 641 3.92 17.96 25.51
N ASP A 642 4.22 19.18 25.94
CA ASP A 642 5.56 19.58 26.36
C ASP A 642 5.99 18.86 27.64
N LYS A 643 7.23 18.36 27.64
CA LYS A 643 7.87 17.65 28.76
C LYS A 643 8.93 18.45 29.49
N ILE A 644 9.26 19.65 28.99
CA ILE A 644 10.27 20.52 29.58
C ILE A 644 9.70 21.91 29.89
N PHE A 645 10.16 22.46 31.01
CA PHE A 645 9.67 23.69 31.61
C PHE A 645 10.82 24.44 32.31
N THR A 646 10.55 25.66 32.76
CA THR A 646 11.42 26.39 33.69
C THR A 646 11.00 26.20 35.14
N THR A 647 11.74 26.83 36.06
CA THR A 647 11.32 26.97 37.46
C THR A 647 9.89 27.49 37.56
N GLY A 648 9.07 26.84 38.39
CA GLY A 648 7.65 27.18 38.55
C GLY A 648 6.70 26.55 37.51
N ASN A 649 7.15 25.55 36.74
CA ASN A 649 6.37 24.84 35.71
C ASN A 649 5.88 25.76 34.58
N VAL A 650 6.66 26.77 34.22
CA VAL A 650 6.35 27.69 33.10
C VAL A 650 6.99 27.15 31.83
N LEU A 651 6.27 27.15 30.72
CA LEU A 651 6.80 26.76 29.41
C LEU A 651 7.92 27.72 28.97
N ILE A 652 8.97 27.21 28.35
CA ILE A 652 10.05 28.01 27.76
C ILE A 652 9.56 28.54 26.40
N GLN A 653 8.48 29.33 26.38
CA GLN A 653 7.91 29.91 25.17
C GLN A 653 7.97 31.43 25.24
N LYS A 654 8.61 32.05 24.24
CA LYS A 654 8.84 33.51 24.18
C LYS A 654 9.53 34.05 25.44
N MET A 655 10.47 33.29 26.00
CA MET A 655 11.31 33.80 27.07
C MET A 655 12.16 34.93 26.51
N LYS A 656 11.96 36.14 27.05
CA LYS A 656 12.71 37.33 26.65
C LYS A 656 14.13 37.27 27.19
N ILE A 657 15.12 37.39 26.31
CA ILE A 657 16.56 37.37 26.62
C ILE A 657 17.16 38.72 26.20
N GLY A 658 17.95 39.35 27.07
CA GLY A 658 18.29 40.79 27.00
C GLY A 658 17.38 41.63 27.91
N PRO A 659 17.56 42.96 28.03
CA PRO A 659 18.33 43.87 27.17
C PRO A 659 19.72 44.27 27.71
N THR A 660 20.32 43.59 28.67
CA THR A 660 21.75 43.82 29.01
C THR A 660 22.60 42.75 28.34
N PRO A 661 23.90 42.98 28.05
CA PRO A 661 24.86 41.92 27.76
C PRO A 661 24.62 40.72 28.68
N PHE A 662 24.46 39.54 28.11
CA PHE A 662 23.98 38.39 28.83
C PHE A 662 24.81 37.15 28.51
N GLU A 663 25.05 36.37 29.55
CA GLU A 663 25.51 34.99 29.50
C GLU A 663 24.55 34.21 30.39
N ILE A 664 23.61 33.49 29.77
CA ILE A 664 22.51 32.84 30.47
C ILE A 664 22.55 31.34 30.20
N GLU A 665 22.59 30.56 31.27
CA GLU A 665 22.22 29.15 31.25
C GLU A 665 20.73 29.04 31.57
N VAL A 666 19.95 28.51 30.63
CA VAL A 666 18.50 28.42 30.77
C VAL A 666 18.17 27.26 31.71
N PRO A 667 17.41 27.47 32.80
CA PRO A 667 17.07 26.40 33.73
C PRO A 667 15.99 25.51 33.12
N ILE A 668 16.40 24.40 32.50
CA ILE A 668 15.49 23.39 31.93
C ILE A 668 15.19 22.33 32.98
N LEU A 669 13.90 22.10 33.23
CA LEU A 669 13.34 21.14 34.18
C LEU A 669 12.32 20.21 33.51
N PRO A 670 12.08 19.00 34.07
CA PRO A 670 12.78 18.42 35.21
C PRO A 670 14.20 17.94 34.86
N LYS A 671 15.10 17.94 35.85
CA LYS A 671 16.36 17.19 35.76
C LYS A 671 16.07 15.70 35.93
N ASP A 672 16.86 14.84 35.28
CA ASP A 672 16.64 13.40 35.18
C ASP A 672 15.24 13.06 34.63
N LEU A 673 14.85 13.72 33.54
CA LEU A 673 13.57 13.49 32.88
C LEU A 673 13.51 12.05 32.35
N GLN A 674 12.52 11.29 32.81
CA GLN A 674 12.18 9.98 32.24
C GLN A 674 11.10 10.17 31.18
N LEU A 675 11.33 9.57 30.03
CA LEU A 675 10.45 9.66 28.87
C LEU A 675 9.88 8.29 28.56
N GLU A 676 8.64 8.25 28.07
CA GLU A 676 8.06 7.02 27.56
C GLU A 676 8.80 6.54 26.31
N ILE A 677 8.74 5.25 26.03
CA ILE A 677 9.33 4.69 24.80
C ILE A 677 8.58 5.28 23.60
N GLY A 678 9.27 6.03 22.75
CA GLY A 678 8.64 6.82 21.68
C GLY A 678 9.53 7.91 21.07
N ASP A 679 9.05 8.47 19.96
CA ASP A 679 9.65 9.65 19.34
C ASP A 679 9.23 10.93 20.08
N HIS A 680 10.22 11.68 20.55
CA HIS A 680 10.02 12.99 21.18
C HIS A 680 10.66 14.07 20.31
N LYS A 681 9.89 15.10 19.95
CA LYS A 681 10.34 16.19 19.09
C LYS A 681 10.94 17.29 19.94
N LEU A 682 12.24 17.52 19.80
CA LEU A 682 12.93 18.63 20.42
C LEU A 682 13.08 19.77 19.40
N SER A 683 12.61 20.97 19.76
CA SER A 683 12.80 22.17 18.97
C SER A 683 13.37 23.30 19.82
N LYS A 684 14.32 24.03 19.26
CA LYS A 684 14.80 25.30 19.80
C LYS A 684 14.69 26.36 18.72
N ILE A 685 14.15 27.52 19.09
CA ILE A 685 14.00 28.70 18.23
C ILE A 685 14.45 29.92 19.03
N LEU A 686 15.47 30.63 18.54
CA LEU A 686 15.89 31.93 19.07
C LEU A 686 15.57 32.98 18.00
N LYS A 687 14.68 33.91 18.31
CA LYS A 687 14.15 34.89 17.35
C LYS A 687 14.38 36.31 17.86
N VAL A 688 14.66 37.28 16.99
CA VAL A 688 14.73 38.71 17.39
C VAL A 688 13.37 39.17 17.93
N ASN A 689 13.36 39.78 19.12
CA ASN A 689 12.13 40.24 19.75
C ASN A 689 11.57 41.46 19.00
N LYS A 690 10.38 41.30 18.43
CA LYS A 690 9.76 42.31 17.55
C LYS A 690 9.44 43.61 18.28
N GLU A 691 8.77 43.50 19.42
CA GLU A 691 8.31 44.65 20.20
C GLU A 691 9.47 45.53 20.67
N SER A 692 10.58 44.90 21.11
CA SER A 692 11.75 45.64 21.57
C SER A 692 12.48 46.32 20.40
N LEU A 693 12.60 45.65 19.24
CA LEU A 693 13.23 46.26 18.07
C LEU A 693 12.42 47.45 17.53
N GLU A 694 11.10 47.31 17.43
CA GLU A 694 10.22 48.42 17.03
C GLU A 694 10.29 49.57 18.03
N GLY A 695 10.27 49.28 19.34
CA GLY A 695 10.46 50.30 20.37
C GLY A 695 11.83 50.98 20.32
N PHE A 696 12.90 50.25 19.99
CA PHE A 696 14.23 50.84 19.78
C PHE A 696 14.29 51.71 18.52
N ALA A 697 13.61 51.30 17.45
CA ALA A 697 13.51 52.09 16.23
C ALA A 697 12.74 53.41 16.48
N ASP A 698 11.62 53.36 17.20
CA ASP A 698 10.84 54.55 17.57
C ASP A 698 11.64 55.51 18.45
N ASP A 699 12.35 54.97 19.45
CA ASP A 699 13.23 55.77 20.31
C ASP A 699 14.39 56.38 19.53
N TYR A 700 14.96 55.65 18.56
CA TYR A 700 16.00 56.19 17.68
C TYR A 700 15.45 57.32 16.81
N VAL A 701 14.27 57.16 16.21
CA VAL A 701 13.60 58.21 15.42
C VAL A 701 13.27 59.43 16.29
N ALA A 702 12.86 59.22 17.54
CA ALA A 702 12.63 60.31 18.49
C ALA A 702 13.94 61.04 18.84
N ASN A 703 15.04 60.30 19.05
CA ASN A 703 16.35 60.87 19.32
C ASN A 703 16.84 61.72 18.14
N LEU A 704 16.65 61.24 16.90
CA LEU A 704 16.99 61.96 15.67
C LEU A 704 16.38 63.37 15.60
N ARG A 705 15.15 63.56 16.08
CA ARG A 705 14.48 64.89 16.11
C ARG A 705 15.17 65.92 17.00
N SER A 706 15.93 65.47 18.00
CA SER A 706 16.59 66.35 18.97
C SER A 706 18.03 66.70 18.58
N CYS A 707 18.67 65.82 17.82
CA CYS A 707 20.09 65.88 17.49
C CYS A 707 20.38 66.19 16.02
N VAL A 708 19.37 66.08 15.15
CA VAL A 708 19.42 66.51 13.74
C VAL A 708 18.31 67.54 13.52
N LYS A 709 18.65 68.72 13.00
CA LYS A 709 17.71 69.81 12.73
C LYS A 709 17.11 69.64 11.35
N GLN A 710 15.88 70.14 11.15
CA GLN A 710 15.25 70.18 9.82
C GLN A 710 16.12 70.92 8.78
N GLN A 711 16.88 71.93 9.23
CA GLN A 711 17.87 72.67 8.43
C GLN A 711 19.04 71.81 7.93
N ASP A 712 19.32 70.65 8.55
CA ASP A 712 20.36 69.72 8.11
C ASP A 712 19.89 68.86 6.90
N PHE A 713 18.58 68.86 6.62
CA PHE A 713 17.95 68.15 5.49
C PHE A 713 17.29 69.09 4.47
N GLU A 714 17.34 70.41 4.69
CA GLU A 714 16.85 71.38 3.71
C GLU A 714 17.77 71.37 2.48
N PRO A 715 17.26 71.05 1.28
CA PRO A 715 18.04 71.27 0.06
C PRO A 715 18.41 72.75 0.00
N GLN A 716 19.69 73.05 -0.20
CA GLN A 716 20.24 74.41 -0.28
C GLN A 716 19.82 75.09 -1.60
N ILE A 717 18.52 75.20 -1.84
CA ILE A 717 17.94 75.83 -3.03
C ILE A 717 17.06 76.98 -2.56
N ASN A 718 17.63 78.19 -2.55
CA ASN A 718 16.96 79.39 -2.05
C ASN A 718 16.24 80.12 -3.19
N ILE A 719 15.13 79.54 -3.68
CA ILE A 719 14.27 80.18 -4.69
C ILE A 719 13.32 81.14 -3.96
N ASN A 720 13.61 82.43 -4.02
CA ASN A 720 12.73 83.51 -3.55
C ASN A 720 12.08 84.25 -4.74
N CYS A 721 11.14 85.18 -4.48
CA CYS A 721 10.40 85.93 -5.50
C CYS A 721 11.28 86.82 -6.43
N ASN A 722 12.57 87.00 -6.13
CA ASN A 722 13.52 87.77 -6.94
C ASN A 722 14.49 86.87 -7.73
N THR A 723 14.37 85.54 -7.63
CA THR A 723 15.25 84.58 -8.32
C THR A 723 14.99 84.64 -9.82
N THR A 724 16.02 84.95 -10.61
CA THR A 724 15.90 84.95 -12.07
C THR A 724 15.89 83.53 -12.63
N CYS A 725 15.33 83.34 -13.83
CA CYS A 725 15.30 82.05 -14.53
C CYS A 725 16.70 81.40 -14.60
N ALA A 726 17.73 82.18 -14.92
CA ALA A 726 19.11 81.70 -15.03
C ALA A 726 19.70 81.25 -13.67
N GLU A 727 19.34 81.93 -12.57
CA GLU A 727 19.79 81.54 -11.22
C GLU A 727 19.09 80.26 -10.74
N CYS A 728 17.81 80.07 -11.08
CA CYS A 728 17.05 78.87 -10.75
C CYS A 728 17.63 77.63 -11.46
N GLU A 729 17.81 77.71 -12.79
CA GLU A 729 18.40 76.60 -13.58
C GLU A 729 19.83 76.27 -13.13
N ALA A 730 20.63 77.27 -12.77
CA ALA A 730 21.98 77.07 -12.24
C ALA A 730 21.99 76.40 -10.86
N SER A 731 20.99 76.67 -10.01
CA SER A 731 20.89 76.08 -8.67
C SER A 731 20.44 74.61 -8.67
N VAL A 732 19.59 74.22 -9.62
CA VAL A 732 19.12 72.84 -9.79
C VAL A 732 20.17 71.98 -10.52
N GLY A 733 20.92 72.59 -11.45
CA GLY A 733 22.01 71.94 -12.17
C GLY A 733 21.53 70.82 -13.11
N THR A 734 22.47 70.04 -13.65
CA THR A 734 22.14 68.90 -14.52
C THR A 734 21.67 67.71 -13.70
N LEU A 735 20.74 66.91 -14.25
CA LEU A 735 20.20 65.71 -13.61
C LEU A 735 21.31 64.76 -13.10
N SER A 736 22.37 64.57 -13.88
CA SER A 736 23.50 63.70 -13.49
C SER A 736 24.26 64.24 -12.28
N ASN A 737 24.50 65.55 -12.20
CA ASN A 737 25.19 66.17 -11.07
C ASN A 737 24.30 66.24 -9.83
N PHE A 738 22.99 66.43 -10.02
CA PHE A 738 22.02 66.37 -8.93
C PHE A 738 21.98 64.99 -8.29
N ILE A 739 21.91 63.92 -9.11
CA ILE A 739 21.96 62.54 -8.62
C ILE A 739 23.29 62.26 -7.92
N LEU A 740 24.43 62.65 -8.52
CA LEU A 740 25.75 62.43 -7.95
C LEU A 740 25.89 63.08 -6.56
N THR A 741 25.52 64.36 -6.43
CA THR A 741 25.62 65.11 -5.18
C THR A 741 24.75 64.50 -4.08
N ASN A 742 23.51 64.13 -4.40
CA ASN A 742 22.60 63.53 -3.43
C ASN A 742 23.00 62.10 -3.04
N LEU A 743 23.51 61.29 -3.97
CA LEU A 743 24.03 59.96 -3.65
C LEU A 743 25.25 60.02 -2.73
N ASN A 744 26.15 60.98 -2.96
CA ASN A 744 27.27 61.23 -2.04
C ASN A 744 26.78 61.57 -0.63
N GLY A 745 25.69 62.35 -0.50
CA GLY A 745 25.05 62.63 0.78
C GLY A 745 24.41 61.39 1.43
N ILE A 746 23.59 60.65 0.68
CA ILE A 746 22.84 59.47 1.16
C ILE A 746 23.81 58.40 1.71
N TYR A 747 24.88 58.11 0.97
CA TYR A 747 25.85 57.07 1.34
C TYR A 747 27.03 57.60 2.18
N GLN A 748 26.98 58.87 2.62
CA GLN A 748 28.02 59.56 3.36
C GLN A 748 29.42 59.40 2.75
N VAL A 749 29.55 59.68 1.45
CA VAL A 749 30.84 59.73 0.79
C VAL A 749 31.61 60.95 1.31
N PRO A 750 32.77 60.77 1.96
CA PRO A 750 33.59 61.89 2.42
C PRO A 750 34.30 62.54 1.23
N THR A 751 33.62 63.51 0.63
CA THR A 751 34.06 64.17 -0.61
C THR A 751 35.38 64.92 -0.47
N ASP A 752 35.75 65.35 0.74
CA ASP A 752 37.02 65.98 1.11
C ASP A 752 38.22 65.00 1.07
N LYS A 753 37.95 63.70 1.09
CA LYS A 753 38.97 62.63 1.07
C LYS A 753 39.09 61.91 -0.26
N LEU A 754 38.35 62.34 -1.28
CA LEU A 754 38.44 61.77 -2.62
C LEU A 754 39.83 62.07 -3.22
N ILE A 755 40.37 61.11 -3.98
CA ILE A 755 41.57 61.34 -4.78
C ILE A 755 41.26 62.44 -5.80
N ASP A 756 42.16 63.39 -5.96
CA ASP A 756 41.98 64.56 -6.80
C ASP A 756 41.60 64.16 -8.25
N GLY A 757 40.46 64.66 -8.73
CA GLY A 757 39.91 64.31 -10.05
C GLY A 757 39.10 62.99 -10.13
N SER A 758 38.86 62.31 -9.01
CA SER A 758 38.04 61.07 -8.96
C SER A 758 36.67 61.30 -8.31
N SER A 759 35.69 60.45 -8.64
CA SER A 759 34.38 60.42 -8.00
C SER A 759 34.05 59.00 -7.53
N TYR A 760 33.44 58.89 -6.35
CA TYR A 760 33.05 57.60 -5.78
C TYR A 760 31.87 56.97 -6.55
N PHE A 761 30.87 57.77 -6.90
CA PHE A 761 29.84 57.37 -7.86
C PHE A 761 30.15 57.98 -9.23
N VAL A 762 29.95 57.18 -10.29
CA VAL A 762 30.02 57.65 -11.67
C VAL A 762 28.64 57.44 -12.30
N VAL A 763 27.96 58.54 -12.62
CA VAL A 763 26.62 58.55 -13.21
C VAL A 763 26.74 58.72 -14.72
N ASN A 764 26.22 57.76 -15.50
CA ASN A 764 26.14 57.91 -16.94
C ASN A 764 25.01 58.92 -17.28
N PRO A 765 25.30 60.04 -17.97
CA PRO A 765 24.32 61.09 -18.20
C PRO A 765 23.15 60.67 -19.12
N ASN A 766 23.34 59.64 -19.96
CA ASN A 766 22.31 59.20 -20.91
C ASN A 766 21.46 58.05 -20.36
N THR A 767 22.07 57.12 -19.62
CA THR A 767 21.38 55.92 -19.12
C THR A 767 21.01 56.01 -17.64
N LEU A 768 21.53 57.01 -16.92
CA LEU A 768 21.41 57.18 -15.46
C LEU A 768 21.91 55.96 -14.66
N LEU A 769 22.64 55.05 -15.31
CA LEU A 769 23.30 53.95 -14.62
C LEU A 769 24.42 54.51 -13.76
N VAL A 770 24.47 54.04 -12.51
CA VAL A 770 25.47 54.44 -11.53
C VAL A 770 26.43 53.28 -11.30
N SER A 771 27.73 53.57 -11.37
CA SER A 771 28.79 52.63 -11.02
C SER A 771 29.59 53.15 -9.82
N ILE A 772 30.07 52.22 -8.99
CA ILE A 772 30.82 52.51 -7.77
C ILE A 772 32.31 52.35 -8.04
N ASN A 773 33.07 53.40 -7.81
CA ASN A 773 34.53 53.41 -7.88
C ASN A 773 35.11 53.45 -6.46
N ALA A 774 35.16 52.28 -5.81
CA ALA A 774 35.66 52.17 -4.43
C ALA A 774 37.14 52.61 -4.29
N SER A 775 37.93 52.52 -5.38
CA SER A 775 39.32 53.03 -5.41
C SER A 775 39.45 54.54 -5.39
N ALA A 776 38.36 55.30 -5.45
CA ALA A 776 38.37 56.76 -5.32
C ALA A 776 38.65 57.24 -3.88
N LEU A 777 38.62 56.34 -2.88
CA LEU A 777 38.88 56.63 -1.48
C LEU A 777 40.03 55.76 -0.93
N PRO A 778 40.79 56.27 0.06
CA PRO A 778 41.76 55.47 0.81
C PRO A 778 41.12 54.26 1.50
N THR A 779 41.88 53.16 1.66
CA THR A 779 41.38 51.87 2.17
C THR A 779 40.89 51.89 3.63
N ASP A 780 41.21 52.93 4.39
CA ASP A 780 40.81 53.14 5.79
C ASP A 780 39.52 53.97 5.93
N VAL A 781 38.89 54.36 4.81
CA VAL A 781 37.70 55.20 4.78
C VAL A 781 36.49 54.38 4.37
N ASN A 782 35.54 54.21 5.30
CA ASN A 782 34.30 53.48 5.04
C ASN A 782 33.21 54.40 4.47
N VAL A 783 32.50 53.89 3.46
CA VAL A 783 31.27 54.48 2.90
C VAL A 783 30.09 53.61 3.34
N ASN A 784 28.89 54.19 3.47
CA ASN A 784 27.68 53.45 3.85
C ASN A 784 27.83 52.65 5.16
N TYR A 785 28.52 53.21 6.15
CA TYR A 785 28.81 52.55 7.43
C TYR A 785 29.53 51.19 7.31
N GLY A 786 30.26 50.94 6.21
CA GLY A 786 30.94 49.67 5.94
C GLY A 786 30.01 48.56 5.44
N MET A 787 28.75 48.86 5.15
CA MET A 787 27.80 47.92 4.55
C MET A 787 27.90 47.92 3.02
N SER A 788 27.72 46.75 2.42
CA SER A 788 27.63 46.63 0.95
C SER A 788 26.43 47.42 0.41
N ILE A 789 26.64 48.24 -0.62
CA ILE A 789 25.56 48.95 -1.33
C ILE A 789 24.94 47.97 -2.32
N ALA A 790 23.65 47.65 -2.15
CA ALA A 790 22.93 46.75 -3.05
C ALA A 790 22.48 47.48 -4.33
N ASP A 791 22.74 46.89 -5.51
CA ASP A 791 22.39 47.48 -6.81
C ASP A 791 20.90 47.81 -6.96
N VAL A 792 20.03 47.00 -6.34
CA VAL A 792 18.56 47.20 -6.40
C VAL A 792 18.13 48.44 -5.62
N GLU A 793 18.78 48.71 -4.50
CA GLU A 793 18.52 49.89 -3.66
C GLU A 793 19.05 51.16 -4.35
N LEU A 794 20.26 51.09 -4.89
CA LEU A 794 20.88 52.18 -5.64
C LEU A 794 20.00 52.64 -6.81
N LYS A 795 19.44 51.70 -7.58
CA LYS A 795 18.50 52.01 -8.68
C LYS A 795 17.24 52.74 -8.20
N LYS A 796 16.66 52.34 -7.06
CA LYS A 796 15.46 53.00 -6.51
C LYS A 796 15.76 54.44 -6.08
N TYR A 797 16.91 54.67 -5.46
CA TYR A 797 17.33 56.03 -5.11
C TYR A 797 17.54 56.91 -6.33
N VAL A 798 18.18 56.38 -7.38
CA VAL A 798 18.36 57.10 -8.66
C VAL A 798 17.01 57.45 -9.28
N GLU A 799 16.04 56.53 -9.29
CA GLU A 799 14.67 56.80 -9.78
C GLU A 799 13.94 57.88 -8.96
N SER A 800 14.09 57.87 -7.62
CA SER A 800 13.50 58.88 -6.74
C SER A 800 14.11 60.27 -6.99
N LEU A 801 15.44 60.35 -7.00
CA LEU A 801 16.19 61.60 -7.22
C LEU A 801 15.92 62.18 -8.60
N LYS A 802 15.70 61.34 -9.61
CA LYS A 802 15.25 61.79 -10.93
C LYS A 802 13.92 62.53 -10.86
N LYS A 803 12.92 61.96 -10.18
CA LYS A 803 11.60 62.59 -10.03
C LYS A 803 11.70 63.91 -9.27
N GLU A 804 12.52 63.95 -8.22
CA GLU A 804 12.77 65.18 -7.45
C GLU A 804 13.40 66.27 -8.33
N TRP A 805 14.42 65.93 -9.11
CA TRP A 805 15.02 66.85 -10.06
C TRP A 805 14.03 67.33 -11.12
N GLU A 806 13.19 66.45 -11.66
CA GLU A 806 12.15 66.83 -12.64
C GLU A 806 11.13 67.81 -12.07
N VAL A 807 10.73 67.64 -10.80
CA VAL A 807 9.84 68.56 -10.10
C VAL A 807 10.51 69.92 -9.90
N LEU A 808 11.76 69.93 -9.44
CA LEU A 808 12.54 71.17 -9.25
C LEU A 808 12.79 71.90 -10.57
N ASN A 809 13.15 71.17 -11.63
CA ASN A 809 13.38 71.73 -12.95
C ASN A 809 12.08 72.30 -13.55
N LYS A 810 10.94 71.62 -13.40
CA LYS A 810 9.62 72.15 -13.80
C LYS A 810 9.24 73.42 -13.04
N ALA A 811 9.59 73.51 -11.76
CA ALA A 811 9.37 74.73 -10.98
C ALA A 811 10.19 75.91 -11.54
N CYS A 812 11.44 75.66 -11.96
CA CYS A 812 12.24 76.67 -12.66
C CYS A 812 11.64 77.03 -14.04
N GLU A 813 11.16 76.07 -14.81
CA GLU A 813 10.51 76.31 -16.12
C GLU A 813 9.26 77.20 -16.01
N TYR A 814 8.51 77.11 -14.90
CA TYR A 814 7.36 77.97 -14.61
C TYR A 814 7.78 79.42 -14.37
N ILE A 815 8.88 79.65 -13.63
CA ILE A 815 9.49 80.98 -13.45
C ILE A 815 10.01 81.54 -14.79
N CYS A 816 10.50 80.66 -15.67
CA CYS A 816 10.99 81.01 -17.01
C CYS A 816 9.85 81.26 -18.04
N GLY A 817 8.58 81.24 -17.64
CA GLY A 817 7.45 81.57 -18.52
C GLY A 817 7.09 80.48 -19.55
N LYS A 818 7.61 79.25 -19.41
CA LYS A 818 7.24 78.09 -20.26
C LYS A 818 6.05 77.29 -19.72
N GLY A 819 5.51 77.67 -18.56
CA GLY A 819 4.47 76.94 -17.83
C GLY A 819 3.01 77.24 -18.17
N LEU A 820 2.69 77.79 -19.35
CA LEU A 820 1.29 77.84 -19.81
C LEU A 820 0.94 76.51 -20.47
N ALA A 821 0.39 75.59 -19.66
CA ALA A 821 -0.16 74.32 -20.12
C ALA A 821 -1.23 74.57 -21.20
N SER A 822 -1.22 73.76 -22.26
CA SER A 822 -2.20 73.85 -23.32
C SER A 822 -3.57 73.42 -22.80
N SER A 823 -4.66 73.86 -23.43
CA SER A 823 -6.00 73.37 -23.09
C SER A 823 -6.12 71.84 -23.20
N CYS A 824 -5.24 71.19 -23.96
CA CYS A 824 -5.14 69.73 -24.02
C CYS A 824 -4.66 69.11 -22.71
N ASP A 825 -3.65 69.68 -22.05
CA ASP A 825 -3.08 69.14 -20.81
C ASP A 825 -4.08 69.25 -19.63
N ILE A 826 -4.90 70.31 -19.63
CA ILE A 826 -5.95 70.51 -18.63
C ILE A 826 -7.14 69.58 -18.90
N ASN A 827 -7.53 69.42 -20.17
CA ASN A 827 -8.63 68.54 -20.55
C ASN A 827 -8.29 67.07 -20.37
N GLU A 828 -7.03 66.66 -20.50
CA GLU A 828 -6.59 65.28 -20.26
C GLU A 828 -6.82 64.84 -18.81
N GLN A 829 -6.50 65.70 -17.84
CA GLN A 829 -6.66 65.37 -16.43
C GLN A 829 -8.15 65.28 -16.02
N VAL A 830 -8.99 66.17 -16.58
CA VAL A 830 -10.44 66.13 -16.39
C VAL A 830 -11.05 64.87 -17.02
N LEU A 831 -10.61 64.49 -18.22
CA LEU A 831 -11.03 63.26 -18.89
C LEU A 831 -10.60 62.01 -18.09
N LEU A 832 -9.38 61.99 -17.54
CA LEU A 832 -8.87 60.90 -16.70
C LEU A 832 -9.70 60.73 -15.42
N ASP A 833 -10.09 61.83 -14.79
CA ASP A 833 -10.94 61.80 -13.60
C ASP A 833 -12.36 61.31 -13.93
N ASP A 834 -12.91 61.72 -15.08
CA ASP A 834 -14.23 61.29 -15.58
C ASP A 834 -14.30 59.78 -15.88
N VAL A 835 -13.22 59.17 -16.36
CA VAL A 835 -13.13 57.71 -16.67
C VAL A 835 -12.56 56.86 -15.53
N SER A 836 -12.20 57.46 -14.40
CA SER A 836 -11.72 56.75 -13.21
C SER A 836 -12.84 55.90 -12.57
N PRO A 837 -12.54 54.87 -11.75
CA PRO A 837 -13.55 53.98 -11.16
C PRO A 837 -14.65 54.66 -10.30
N ASN A 838 -14.41 55.90 -9.87
CA ASN A 838 -15.37 56.73 -9.13
C ASN A 838 -15.82 57.98 -9.92
N GLY A 839 -15.34 58.12 -11.17
CA GLY A 839 -15.67 59.19 -12.09
C GLY A 839 -17.03 59.00 -12.75
N GLN A 840 -17.49 60.04 -13.47
CA GLN A 840 -18.80 60.09 -14.10
C GLN A 840 -19.13 58.86 -14.97
N TYR A 841 -18.13 58.25 -15.63
CA TYR A 841 -18.29 57.09 -16.52
C TYR A 841 -17.78 55.77 -15.93
N GLY A 842 -17.20 55.78 -14.73
CA GLY A 842 -16.56 54.61 -14.13
C GLY A 842 -17.28 54.00 -12.91
N GLY A 843 -18.39 54.59 -12.44
CA GLY A 843 -19.12 54.10 -11.27
C GLY A 843 -19.49 52.60 -11.34
N VAL A 844 -19.10 51.85 -10.31
CA VAL A 844 -19.43 50.44 -10.07
C VAL A 844 -20.03 50.30 -8.67
N ASP A 845 -21.23 50.85 -8.47
CA ASP A 845 -22.02 50.51 -7.28
C ASP A 845 -23.13 49.51 -7.66
N SER A 846 -23.06 48.33 -7.03
CA SER A 846 -23.91 47.15 -7.28
C SER A 846 -25.41 47.34 -7.00
N LYS A 847 -25.88 48.56 -6.68
CA LYS A 847 -27.25 48.84 -6.22
C LYS A 847 -28.02 49.90 -7.02
N SER A 848 -27.48 50.43 -8.12
CA SER A 848 -28.19 51.39 -8.97
C SER A 848 -28.51 50.82 -10.35
N THR A 849 -29.79 50.75 -10.71
CA THR A 849 -30.28 50.26 -12.01
C THR A 849 -30.19 51.30 -13.14
N ASP A 850 -29.63 52.50 -12.90
CA ASP A 850 -29.66 53.62 -13.85
C ASP A 850 -28.38 53.81 -14.69
N TRP A 851 -27.37 52.93 -14.57
CA TRP A 851 -26.08 53.12 -15.27
C TRP A 851 -25.76 51.96 -16.23
N THR A 852 -26.58 51.81 -17.26
CA THR A 852 -26.47 50.77 -18.31
C THR A 852 -25.27 50.94 -19.27
N LEU A 853 -24.43 51.97 -19.08
CA LEU A 853 -23.23 52.25 -19.87
C LEU A 853 -22.07 52.68 -18.95
N SER A 854 -21.30 51.71 -18.44
CA SER A 854 -20.07 51.95 -17.68
C SER A 854 -18.89 51.29 -18.38
N VAL A 855 -17.73 51.96 -18.49
CA VAL A 855 -16.56 51.40 -19.19
C VAL A 855 -15.95 50.17 -18.50
N PHE A 856 -16.25 49.97 -17.20
CA PHE A 856 -15.83 48.81 -16.42
C PHE A 856 -16.88 47.70 -16.31
N ASN A 857 -18.11 47.92 -16.81
CA ASN A 857 -19.14 46.89 -16.87
C ASN A 857 -18.90 45.95 -18.05
N THR A 858 -18.57 44.69 -17.76
CA THR A 858 -18.31 43.65 -18.77
C THR A 858 -19.56 43.12 -19.47
N GLY A 859 -20.75 43.44 -18.97
CA GLY A 859 -22.05 43.06 -19.53
C GLY A 859 -22.69 44.11 -20.45
N ASN A 860 -21.97 45.17 -20.86
CA ASN A 860 -22.46 46.22 -21.75
C ASN A 860 -22.89 45.66 -23.12
N GLY A 861 -24.16 45.28 -23.25
CA GLY A 861 -24.79 44.97 -24.53
C GLY A 861 -25.54 46.18 -25.06
N LEU A 862 -25.22 46.66 -26.27
CA LEU A 862 -26.04 47.66 -26.96
C LEU A 862 -27.44 47.08 -27.18
N VAL A 863 -28.45 47.74 -26.61
CA VAL A 863 -29.85 47.27 -26.64
C VAL A 863 -30.36 47.19 -28.09
N LYS A 864 -30.90 46.01 -28.44
CA LYS A 864 -31.65 45.71 -29.67
C LYS A 864 -32.59 46.85 -30.07
N THR A 865 -32.37 47.44 -31.23
CA THR A 865 -33.46 47.99 -32.03
C THR A 865 -33.49 47.30 -33.40
N ALA A 866 -34.71 46.95 -33.79
CA ALA A 866 -35.15 46.02 -34.82
C ALA A 866 -34.35 45.91 -36.15
N ASN A 867 -34.17 44.66 -36.57
CA ASN A 867 -33.99 44.11 -37.93
C ASN A 867 -33.89 45.08 -39.12
N PRO A 868 -32.86 44.86 -39.96
CA PRO A 868 -33.10 44.71 -41.40
C PRO A 868 -32.56 43.38 -41.92
N THR A 869 -33.43 42.69 -42.65
CA THR A 869 -33.18 41.46 -43.40
C THR A 869 -32.25 41.70 -44.59
N PHE A 870 -30.99 41.25 -44.49
CA PHE A 870 -30.13 40.99 -45.65
C PHE A 870 -29.37 39.66 -45.46
N PRO A 871 -29.16 38.86 -46.52
CA PRO A 871 -28.39 37.62 -46.42
C PRO A 871 -26.91 37.96 -46.27
N GLY A 872 -26.36 37.65 -45.09
CA GLY A 872 -25.00 38.01 -44.67
C GLY A 872 -24.88 38.55 -43.24
N ALA A 873 -25.98 38.65 -42.49
CA ALA A 873 -25.97 39.11 -41.11
C ALA A 873 -25.19 38.15 -40.17
N LEU A 874 -24.05 38.60 -39.69
CA LEU A 874 -23.32 38.01 -38.56
C LEU A 874 -24.17 38.18 -37.28
N VAL A 875 -24.19 37.16 -36.42
CA VAL A 875 -24.78 37.24 -35.07
C VAL A 875 -23.87 38.14 -34.23
N VAL A 876 -24.25 39.40 -34.03
CA VAL A 876 -23.42 40.34 -33.27
C VAL A 876 -23.92 40.49 -31.84
N GLY A 877 -23.52 39.52 -31.00
CA GLY A 877 -23.59 39.60 -29.54
C GLY A 877 -22.29 40.06 -28.87
N ASP A 878 -21.19 40.16 -29.63
CA ASP A 878 -19.84 40.35 -29.08
C ASP A 878 -19.20 41.70 -29.48
N MET A 879 -20.00 42.71 -29.81
CA MET A 879 -19.51 44.08 -30.02
C MET A 879 -19.21 44.74 -28.67
N HIS A 880 -17.94 44.74 -28.28
CA HIS A 880 -17.45 45.49 -27.13
C HIS A 880 -16.11 46.15 -27.47
N TRP A 881 -15.75 47.20 -26.74
CA TRP A 881 -14.52 47.98 -26.95
C TRP A 881 -13.22 47.16 -26.91
N LYS A 882 -13.23 45.92 -26.36
CA LYS A 882 -12.10 44.97 -26.39
C LYS A 882 -11.94 44.16 -27.69
N ASN A 883 -12.91 44.17 -28.61
CA ASN A 883 -12.83 43.51 -29.93
C ASN A 883 -13.22 44.50 -31.05
N PRO A 884 -12.48 45.60 -31.25
CA PRO A 884 -12.67 46.45 -32.42
C PRO A 884 -12.13 45.74 -33.68
N ILE A 885 -12.77 45.97 -34.82
CA ILE A 885 -12.30 45.45 -36.12
C ILE A 885 -10.93 46.10 -36.46
N GLU A 886 -10.03 45.32 -37.05
CA GLU A 886 -8.63 45.64 -37.41
C GLU A 886 -8.38 46.96 -38.18
N PRO A 887 -7.11 47.46 -38.19
CA PRO A 887 -6.78 48.88 -38.06
C PRO A 887 -6.63 49.65 -39.39
N TYR A 888 -7.03 50.93 -39.39
CA TYR A 888 -6.69 51.86 -40.47
C TYR A 888 -5.25 52.39 -40.29
N LYS A 889 -4.45 52.21 -41.35
CA LYS A 889 -3.10 52.76 -41.51
C LYS A 889 -3.12 54.29 -41.63
N ASN A 890 -2.06 54.90 -41.10
CA ASN A 890 -1.68 56.32 -41.21
C ASN A 890 -2.00 56.97 -42.57
N LEU A 891 -2.68 58.12 -42.51
CA LEU A 891 -2.42 59.31 -43.32
C LEU A 891 -2.41 60.53 -42.41
#